data_AF-A0A1G9JT86-F1
#
_entry.id   AF-A0A1G9JT86-F1
#
_cell.length_a   1.000
_cell.length_b   1.000
_cell.length_c   1.000
_cell.angle_alpha   90.00
_cell.angle_beta   90.00
_cell.angle_gamma   90.00
#
_symmetry.space_group_name_H-M   'P 1'
#
loop_
_entity.id
_entity.type
_entity.pdbx_description
1 polymer ?
#
loop_
_entity_poly.entity_id
_entity_poly.type
_entity_poly.pdbx_seq_one_letter_code
_entity_poly.pdbx_strand_id
1 'polypeptide(L)'
;MIGKLVTNALFPVVFFSNSLFAQISGLTYRDSNGNGKRENHVPAETILSGINVKAFDASDALISQTHSDATGRYTLDVPHGQSLRVVFGTGDEKGSLPPSRYVRSPARNIDFGLYNPDQHASPNPVAICPIYILGKGNDTLTALLAIATETGERTPLATAAQVGALWGVAYHRQTRQVYSAAFAKRHVGYGPLGTGGIYRTDWNTRQTTPWLNLKTLGIPTGIDRHKDLTAHPYGQNVDADMMSDVGTVSLGGMDILDNTLFVANLSDRQVYAIALPKDPSRRPGAADVKSYSLPDPGWKGGAVRPFAIKAYQGKLYVGVVCDAAESQLAADLKAGVYELDPISGKFRLVVTVPLAYSRGTVTLAWHPWTSDFTKARQPNAPSSALYPQPILSAIEFDADGGIILGLMDRFGHQAGTGQPDPTGEAAFSAIAAGDVLKVFLSRKNYKLEANAVAGDLRSAGAGNRQGPDGGEFFFEDGFVASDGKVIHEETAAGGLAWLPGTGELLASAHEPGSDFNNSGIKAFGNQTGKRTRSWAFYTDGQAGTFGKANGIGGIALVSEAPPKVLLGRIWNDQNRNGSQDVGEDGFENQLIALNVNDRLFQQAHTDANGYFSFSVSPSSVSPDSVLFEIILLRDVSLELTNPAKFEQAPDQFKLKIQAGNSVKNFHEIGLAFSRPFGEEGRPSLFKSYPNPFSRFLQFEILSDKPLLTVTLTDIAGRQIARKVSSGLNGKHAGFFDLPSLSKGFYLIKPDDISIPALKVVKE
;
A
#
# COMPACT_ATOMS: atom_id res chain seq x y z
N MET A 1 -81.50 -1.48 58.50
CA MET A 1 -80.27 -2.09 59.07
C MET A 1 -79.56 -2.87 57.99
N ILE A 2 -78.24 -2.98 58.11
CA ILE A 2 -77.23 -3.69 57.28
C ILE A 2 -76.40 -2.70 56.44
N GLY A 3 -75.19 -2.46 56.96
CA GLY A 3 -74.22 -1.48 56.49
C GLY A 3 -73.43 -1.92 55.26
N LYS A 4 -72.79 -0.94 54.61
CA LYS A 4 -71.74 -1.16 53.62
C LYS A 4 -70.46 -0.46 54.09
N LEU A 5 -69.46 -1.27 54.43
CA LEU A 5 -68.07 -0.86 54.51
C LEU A 5 -67.64 -0.33 53.14
N VAL A 6 -67.10 0.89 53.09
CA VAL A 6 -66.32 1.39 51.96
C VAL A 6 -64.86 1.06 52.26
N THR A 7 -64.27 0.18 51.45
CA THR A 7 -62.83 -0.13 51.47
C THR A 7 -62.17 0.61 50.31
N ASN A 8 -61.20 1.48 50.63
CA ASN A 8 -60.33 2.13 49.65
C ASN A 8 -59.39 1.08 49.04
N ALA A 9 -59.53 0.80 47.76
CA ALA A 9 -58.55 0.06 46.98
C ALA A 9 -57.64 1.05 46.23
N LEU A 10 -56.38 1.16 46.65
CA LEU A 10 -55.33 1.76 45.82
C LEU A 10 -55.05 0.83 44.64
N PHE A 11 -55.25 1.32 43.41
CA PHE A 11 -54.74 0.69 42.19
C PHE A 11 -53.28 1.13 41.96
N PRO A 12 -52.30 0.23 41.86
CA PRO A 12 -50.97 0.59 41.40
C PRO A 12 -51.01 0.82 39.89
N VAL A 13 -50.75 2.06 39.46
CA VAL A 13 -50.46 2.37 38.06
C VAL A 13 -49.05 1.88 37.76
N VAL A 14 -48.94 0.76 37.06
CA VAL A 14 -47.68 0.27 36.51
C VAL A 14 -47.37 1.06 35.24
N PHE A 15 -46.41 1.98 35.31
CA PHE A 15 -45.84 2.61 34.12
C PHE A 15 -44.93 1.60 33.41
N PHE A 16 -45.36 1.08 32.26
CA PHE A 16 -44.45 0.44 31.31
C PHE A 16 -43.63 1.54 30.62
N SER A 17 -42.37 1.71 31.02
CA SER A 17 -41.41 2.46 30.22
C SER A 17 -40.99 1.61 29.03
N ASN A 18 -41.62 1.80 27.87
CA ASN A 18 -41.07 1.28 26.62
C ASN A 18 -39.78 2.08 26.34
N SER A 19 -38.62 1.45 26.51
CA SER A 19 -37.36 2.00 26.01
C SER A 19 -37.46 2.07 24.49
N LEU A 20 -37.65 3.28 23.96
CA LEU A 20 -37.56 3.53 22.52
C LEU A 20 -36.10 3.31 22.09
N PHE A 21 -35.84 2.21 21.40
CA PHE A 21 -34.56 1.95 20.77
C PHE A 21 -34.40 2.85 19.54
N ALA A 22 -33.23 3.45 19.42
CA ALA A 22 -32.74 4.18 18.26
C ALA A 22 -31.58 3.40 17.63
N GLN A 23 -31.32 3.67 16.35
CA GLN A 23 -30.25 3.00 15.63
C GLN A 23 -29.05 3.92 15.44
N ILE A 24 -27.87 3.37 15.68
CA ILE A 24 -26.61 3.87 15.13
C ILE A 24 -26.19 2.93 14.02
N SER A 25 -26.00 3.45 12.80
CA SER A 25 -25.66 2.62 11.64
C SER A 25 -24.57 3.25 10.77
N GLY A 26 -23.81 2.40 10.09
CA GLY A 26 -22.78 2.82 9.15
C GLY A 26 -22.26 1.66 8.30
N LEU A 27 -21.18 1.92 7.58
CA LEU A 27 -20.49 0.99 6.70
C LEU A 27 -19.01 0.86 7.09
N THR A 28 -18.49 -0.37 7.03
CA THR A 28 -17.05 -0.66 7.13
C THR A 28 -16.49 -1.06 5.78
N TYR A 29 -15.36 -0.47 5.39
CA TYR A 29 -14.75 -0.67 4.07
C TYR A 29 -13.22 -0.53 4.14
N ARG A 30 -12.53 -1.02 3.11
CA ARG A 30 -11.08 -0.91 2.92
C ARG A 30 -10.81 0.38 2.15
N ASP A 31 -10.25 1.35 2.85
CA ASP A 31 -9.92 2.66 2.31
C ASP A 31 -8.58 2.57 1.55
N SER A 32 -8.60 2.00 0.34
CA SER A 32 -7.36 1.67 -0.39
C SER A 32 -6.55 2.90 -0.79
N ASN A 33 -7.20 4.05 -0.97
CA ASN A 33 -6.54 5.29 -1.34
C ASN A 33 -6.16 6.15 -0.12
N GLY A 34 -6.64 5.79 1.07
CA GLY A 34 -6.30 6.40 2.35
C GLY A 34 -6.91 7.78 2.55
N ASN A 35 -8.00 8.14 1.89
CA ASN A 35 -8.55 9.50 1.91
C ASN A 35 -9.64 9.73 2.99
N GLY A 36 -10.04 8.68 3.71
CA GLY A 36 -11.04 8.71 4.78
C GLY A 36 -12.49 8.80 4.32
N LYS A 37 -12.75 8.65 3.02
CA LYS A 37 -14.08 8.67 2.40
C LYS A 37 -14.28 7.37 1.65
N ARG A 38 -15.55 6.97 1.52
CA ARG A 38 -15.88 5.81 0.72
C ARG A 38 -16.08 6.23 -0.73
N GLU A 39 -15.28 5.71 -1.64
CA GLU A 39 -15.53 5.86 -3.07
C GLU A 39 -16.28 4.66 -3.67
N ASN A 40 -17.34 4.98 -4.42
CA ASN A 40 -18.09 4.01 -5.22
C ASN A 40 -17.64 3.96 -6.69
N HIS A 41 -16.64 4.75 -7.06
CA HIS A 41 -16.17 4.83 -8.44
C HIS A 41 -15.07 3.82 -8.69
N VAL A 42 -15.03 3.27 -9.90
CA VAL A 42 -14.10 2.20 -10.26
C VAL A 42 -12.67 2.65 -9.99
N PRO A 43 -11.97 1.95 -9.10
CA PRO A 43 -12.41 0.76 -8.36
C PRO A 43 -13.13 1.11 -7.07
N ALA A 44 -14.34 0.58 -6.92
CA ALA A 44 -15.08 0.74 -5.68
C ALA A 44 -14.29 0.10 -4.53
N GLU A 45 -14.20 0.82 -3.42
CA GLU A 45 -13.49 0.34 -2.25
C GLU A 45 -14.12 -0.94 -1.68
N THR A 46 -13.27 -1.89 -1.30
CA THR A 46 -13.70 -3.22 -0.88
C THR A 46 -14.48 -3.11 0.43
N ILE A 47 -15.63 -3.75 0.50
CA ILE A 47 -16.46 -3.77 1.70
C ILE A 47 -15.86 -4.74 2.73
N LEU A 48 -15.87 -4.36 4.01
CA LEU A 48 -15.34 -5.19 5.09
C LEU A 48 -16.46 -5.81 5.93
N SER A 49 -16.50 -7.14 5.97
CA SER A 49 -17.40 -7.94 6.80
C SER A 49 -16.72 -8.35 8.11
N GLY A 50 -17.50 -8.56 9.17
CA GLY A 50 -17.01 -9.10 10.44
C GLY A 50 -16.24 -8.13 11.33
N ILE A 51 -16.27 -6.82 11.02
CA ILE A 51 -15.66 -5.81 11.89
C ILE A 51 -16.52 -5.67 13.14
N ASN A 52 -15.92 -5.90 14.31
CA ASN A 52 -16.60 -5.74 15.60
C ASN A 52 -16.83 -4.25 15.89
N VAL A 53 -18.08 -3.87 16.14
CA VAL A 53 -18.47 -2.48 16.45
C VAL A 53 -19.15 -2.45 17.81
N LYS A 54 -18.68 -1.61 18.72
CA LYS A 54 -19.16 -1.51 20.10
C LYS A 54 -19.58 -0.08 20.43
N ALA A 55 -20.66 0.11 21.19
CA ALA A 55 -21.07 1.40 21.72
C ALA A 55 -20.93 1.41 23.26
N PHE A 56 -20.25 2.44 23.77
CA PHE A 56 -20.05 2.68 25.20
C PHE A 56 -20.72 3.97 25.65
N ASP A 57 -21.25 3.99 26.87
CA ASP A 57 -21.75 5.22 27.50
C ASP A 57 -20.64 6.00 28.24
N ALA A 58 -21.04 7.05 28.97
CA ALA A 58 -20.12 7.90 29.74
C ALA A 58 -19.47 7.24 30.95
N SER A 59 -19.96 6.08 31.38
CA SER A 59 -19.32 5.26 32.42
C SER A 59 -18.39 4.19 31.83
N ASP A 60 -18.14 4.23 30.52
CA ASP A 60 -17.47 3.17 29.76
C ASP A 60 -18.21 1.82 29.82
N ALA A 61 -19.51 1.82 30.12
CA ALA A 61 -20.32 0.62 30.07
C ALA A 61 -20.70 0.29 28.62
N LEU A 62 -20.56 -0.98 28.23
CA LEU A 62 -20.97 -1.47 26.92
C LEU A 62 -22.50 -1.47 26.82
N ILE A 63 -23.05 -0.63 25.96
CA ILE A 63 -24.50 -0.52 25.71
C ILE A 63 -24.94 -1.50 24.62
N SER A 64 -24.17 -1.60 23.54
CA SER A 64 -24.52 -2.42 22.39
C SER A 64 -23.28 -2.86 21.63
N GLN A 65 -23.35 -4.01 20.96
CA GLN A 65 -22.29 -4.50 20.07
C GLN A 65 -22.88 -5.27 18.90
N THR A 66 -22.19 -5.21 17.76
CA THR A 66 -22.56 -5.92 16.55
C THR A 66 -21.30 -6.23 15.72
N HIS A 67 -21.48 -6.95 14.61
CA HIS A 67 -20.46 -7.08 13.58
C HIS A 67 -21.00 -6.52 12.26
N SER A 68 -20.12 -5.98 11.42
CA SER A 68 -20.50 -5.66 10.05
C SER A 68 -20.89 -6.93 9.29
N ASP A 69 -21.94 -6.84 8.48
CA ASP A 69 -22.46 -7.94 7.67
C ASP A 69 -21.66 -8.16 6.37
N ALA A 70 -22.08 -9.10 5.53
CA ALA A 70 -21.44 -9.38 4.23
C ALA A 70 -21.44 -8.18 3.27
N THR A 71 -22.31 -7.20 3.48
CA THR A 71 -22.36 -5.92 2.76
C THR A 71 -21.63 -4.80 3.51
N GLY A 72 -20.90 -5.15 4.57
CA GLY A 72 -20.13 -4.27 5.45
C GLY A 72 -20.99 -3.29 6.24
N ARG A 73 -22.30 -3.47 6.24
CA ARG A 73 -23.21 -2.63 7.01
C ARG A 73 -23.28 -3.13 8.43
N TYR A 74 -23.45 -2.20 9.37
CA TYR A 74 -23.68 -2.54 10.75
C TYR A 74 -24.81 -1.68 11.32
N THR A 75 -25.48 -2.19 12.35
CA THR A 75 -26.48 -1.45 13.11
C THR A 75 -26.36 -1.82 14.58
N LEU A 76 -26.33 -0.80 15.43
CA LEU A 76 -26.35 -0.90 16.88
C LEU A 76 -27.70 -0.40 17.36
N ASP A 77 -28.42 -1.25 18.08
CA ASP A 77 -29.62 -0.86 18.80
C ASP A 77 -29.22 -0.29 20.15
N VAL A 78 -29.58 0.97 20.39
CA VAL A 78 -29.21 1.73 21.58
C VAL A 78 -30.39 2.59 22.06
N PRO A 79 -30.46 3.01 23.34
CA PRO A 79 -31.47 3.96 23.78
C PRO A 79 -31.48 5.26 22.96
N HIS A 80 -32.66 5.80 22.66
CA HIS A 80 -32.82 7.05 21.92
C HIS A 80 -32.27 8.28 22.67
N GLY A 81 -31.59 9.18 21.95
CA GLY A 81 -31.06 10.45 22.47
C GLY A 81 -29.78 10.31 23.30
N GLN A 82 -29.22 9.10 23.39
CA GLN A 82 -28.04 8.83 24.20
C GLN A 82 -26.76 9.22 23.43
N SER A 83 -25.91 9.99 24.09
CA SER A 83 -24.53 10.20 23.62
C SER A 83 -23.72 8.93 23.90
N LEU A 84 -22.95 8.48 22.91
CA LEU A 84 -22.22 7.22 22.95
C LEU A 84 -20.85 7.36 22.27
N ARG A 85 -19.88 6.57 22.74
CA ARG A 85 -18.61 6.33 22.05
C ARG A 85 -18.70 5.00 21.29
N VAL A 86 -18.75 5.08 19.96
CA VAL A 86 -18.69 3.94 19.06
C VAL A 86 -17.22 3.59 18.81
N VAL A 87 -16.85 2.32 18.92
CA VAL A 87 -15.47 1.82 18.74
C VAL A 87 -15.47 0.68 17.73
N PHE A 88 -14.58 0.76 16.75
CA PHE A 88 -14.37 -0.22 15.70
C PHE A 88 -13.16 -1.10 15.99
N GLY A 89 -13.29 -2.41 15.80
CA GLY A 89 -12.20 -3.36 15.94
C GLY A 89 -11.27 -3.30 14.73
N THR A 90 -10.00 -2.97 14.95
CA THR A 90 -9.00 -2.79 13.88
C THR A 90 -7.93 -3.89 13.82
N GLY A 91 -7.78 -4.71 14.85
CA GLY A 91 -6.64 -5.63 14.97
C GLY A 91 -5.31 -4.86 14.97
N ASP A 92 -4.32 -5.36 14.24
CA ASP A 92 -3.03 -4.69 14.01
C ASP A 92 -3.07 -3.64 12.87
N GLU A 93 -4.17 -3.60 12.10
CA GLU A 93 -4.34 -2.64 11.00
C GLU A 93 -4.74 -1.26 11.55
N LYS A 94 -4.43 -0.20 10.80
CA LYS A 94 -4.76 1.19 11.19
C LYS A 94 -6.03 1.62 10.45
N GLY A 95 -6.88 2.43 11.08
CA GLY A 95 -7.95 3.13 10.36
C GLY A 95 -7.40 4.34 9.60
N SER A 96 -7.98 4.68 8.45
CA SER A 96 -7.80 6.03 7.87
C SER A 96 -8.47 7.09 8.74
N LEU A 97 -9.48 6.65 9.46
CA LEU A 97 -10.28 7.33 10.45
C LEU A 97 -9.92 6.81 11.86
N PRO A 98 -10.04 7.62 12.94
CA PRO A 98 -9.80 7.11 14.29
C PRO A 98 -10.73 5.92 14.56
N PRO A 99 -10.31 4.91 15.32
CA PRO A 99 -11.13 3.73 15.60
C PRO A 99 -12.31 4.03 16.53
N SER A 100 -12.49 5.27 16.99
CA SER A 100 -13.62 5.70 17.83
C SER A 100 -14.37 6.92 17.30
N ARG A 101 -15.68 6.98 17.55
CA ARG A 101 -16.56 8.11 17.22
C ARG A 101 -17.47 8.46 18.39
N TYR A 102 -17.59 9.75 18.70
CA TYR A 102 -18.58 10.25 19.63
C TYR A 102 -19.82 10.69 18.83
N VAL A 103 -20.97 10.10 19.14
CA VAL A 103 -22.23 10.32 18.42
C VAL A 103 -23.39 10.40 19.40
N ARG A 104 -24.49 11.04 19.00
CA ARG A 104 -25.77 11.00 19.71
C ARG A 104 -26.77 10.17 18.92
N SER A 105 -27.45 9.21 19.55
CA SER A 105 -28.44 8.36 18.88
C SER A 105 -29.78 9.10 18.64
N PRO A 106 -30.50 8.81 17.54
CA PRO A 106 -30.10 7.99 16.39
C PRO A 106 -29.01 8.68 15.55
N ALA A 107 -28.10 7.89 14.97
CA ALA A 107 -27.06 8.38 14.07
C ALA A 107 -26.91 7.46 12.85
N ARG A 108 -26.62 8.04 11.68
CA ARG A 108 -26.42 7.29 10.43
C ARG A 108 -25.12 7.73 9.76
N ASN A 109 -24.63 6.91 8.83
CA ASN A 109 -23.39 7.13 8.08
C ASN A 109 -22.17 7.28 9.00
N ILE A 110 -22.16 6.52 10.10
CA ILE A 110 -21.00 6.44 10.98
C ILE A 110 -20.03 5.42 10.37
N ASP A 111 -19.41 5.80 9.27
CA ASP A 111 -18.61 4.89 8.45
C ASP A 111 -17.18 4.75 9.00
N PHE A 112 -16.54 3.61 8.73
CA PHE A 112 -15.17 3.33 9.14
C PHE A 112 -14.37 2.69 8.00
N GLY A 113 -13.44 3.49 7.46
CA GLY A 113 -12.42 3.05 6.51
C GLY A 113 -11.21 2.46 7.23
N LEU A 114 -10.92 1.18 6.97
CA LEU A 114 -9.70 0.53 7.42
C LEU A 114 -8.62 0.71 6.35
N TYR A 115 -7.46 1.20 6.75
CA TYR A 115 -6.40 1.61 5.83
C TYR A 115 -5.12 0.80 6.07
N ASN A 116 -4.65 0.14 5.03
CA ASN A 116 -3.37 -0.55 5.04
C ASN A 116 -2.36 0.19 4.14
N PRO A 117 -1.35 0.88 4.72
CA PRO A 117 -0.35 1.61 3.96
C PRO A 117 0.44 0.77 2.96
N ASP A 118 0.62 -0.52 3.24
CA ASP A 118 1.36 -1.43 2.36
C ASP A 118 0.57 -1.68 1.06
N GLN A 119 -0.76 -1.67 1.14
CA GLN A 119 -1.68 -1.90 0.02
C GLN A 119 -2.11 -0.62 -0.70
N HIS A 120 -1.56 0.55 -0.36
CA HIS A 120 -1.92 1.79 -1.04
C HIS A 120 -1.53 1.75 -2.53
N ALA A 121 -2.49 2.07 -3.40
CA ALA A 121 -2.25 2.41 -4.80
C ALA A 121 -2.79 3.82 -5.09
N SER A 122 -1.96 4.63 -5.77
CA SER A 122 -2.40 5.90 -6.32
C SER A 122 -3.45 5.66 -7.40
N PRO A 123 -4.40 6.59 -7.62
CA PRO A 123 -5.41 6.46 -8.67
C PRO A 123 -4.84 6.32 -10.08
N ASN A 124 -3.60 6.76 -10.33
CA ASN A 124 -2.93 6.64 -11.63
C ASN A 124 -1.54 5.99 -11.48
N PRO A 125 -1.49 4.68 -11.21
CA PRO A 125 -0.23 3.98 -10.99
C PRO A 125 0.52 3.79 -12.31
N VAL A 126 1.86 3.80 -12.23
CA VAL A 126 2.74 3.59 -13.39
C VAL A 126 3.48 2.27 -13.20
N ALA A 127 3.39 1.37 -14.18
CA ALA A 127 4.13 0.12 -14.17
C ALA A 127 5.51 0.31 -14.81
N ILE A 128 6.56 -0.22 -14.19
CA ILE A 128 7.92 -0.23 -14.74
C ILE A 128 8.31 -1.65 -15.05
N CYS A 129 8.80 -1.90 -16.27
CA CYS A 129 9.34 -3.21 -16.64
C CYS A 129 10.64 -3.09 -17.46
N PRO A 130 11.58 -4.02 -17.27
CA PRO A 130 12.69 -4.23 -18.20
C PRO A 130 12.20 -4.70 -19.58
N ILE A 131 12.92 -4.27 -20.61
CA ILE A 131 12.80 -4.76 -21.99
C ILE A 131 14.17 -5.29 -22.40
N TYR A 132 14.22 -6.50 -22.95
CA TYR A 132 15.47 -7.09 -23.39
C TYR A 132 15.80 -6.69 -24.82
N ILE A 133 17.01 -6.19 -25.01
CA ILE A 133 17.54 -5.74 -26.30
C ILE A 133 18.77 -6.59 -26.64
N LEU A 134 18.75 -7.21 -27.81
CA LEU A 134 19.81 -8.06 -28.33
C LEU A 134 21.17 -7.34 -28.32
N GLY A 135 22.20 -8.07 -27.91
CA GLY A 135 23.58 -7.58 -27.91
C GLY A 135 23.94 -6.82 -26.64
N LYS A 136 24.87 -5.86 -26.75
CA LYS A 136 25.40 -5.09 -25.63
C LYS A 136 25.74 -3.66 -26.06
N GLY A 137 25.52 -2.69 -25.16
CA GLY A 137 26.03 -1.33 -25.36
C GLY A 137 25.24 -0.50 -26.36
N ASN A 138 23.98 -0.85 -26.65
CA ASN A 138 23.11 -0.05 -27.52
C ASN A 138 22.51 1.15 -26.76
N ASP A 139 22.81 2.36 -27.21
CA ASP A 139 22.44 3.63 -26.58
C ASP A 139 21.13 4.23 -27.10
N THR A 140 20.47 3.59 -28.07
CA THR A 140 19.24 4.10 -28.70
C THR A 140 17.98 3.38 -28.23
N LEU A 141 18.09 2.06 -28.01
CA LEU A 141 16.95 1.22 -27.67
C LEU A 141 16.70 1.20 -26.15
N THR A 142 15.42 1.34 -25.80
CA THR A 142 14.97 1.37 -24.40
C THR A 142 15.03 -0.03 -23.79
N ALA A 143 15.71 -0.17 -22.66
CA ALA A 143 15.80 -1.41 -21.88
C ALA A 143 15.09 -1.34 -20.52
N LEU A 144 14.65 -0.15 -20.11
CA LEU A 144 13.78 0.05 -18.94
C LEU A 144 12.69 1.05 -19.31
N LEU A 145 11.43 0.63 -19.20
CA LEU A 145 10.27 1.41 -19.64
C LEU A 145 9.26 1.56 -18.51
N ALA A 146 8.68 2.76 -18.39
CA ALA A 146 7.49 3.00 -17.59
C ALA A 146 6.26 3.11 -18.48
N ILE A 147 5.11 2.60 -18.02
CA ILE A 147 3.82 2.73 -18.68
C ILE A 147 2.75 3.22 -17.71
N ALA A 148 2.10 4.33 -18.05
CA ALA A 148 0.93 4.79 -17.32
C ALA A 148 -0.22 3.80 -17.57
N THR A 149 -0.68 3.13 -16.52
CA THR A 149 -1.67 2.04 -16.67
C THR A 149 -3.00 2.54 -17.24
N GLU A 150 -3.41 3.77 -16.94
CA GLU A 150 -4.68 4.31 -17.43
C GLU A 150 -4.64 4.77 -18.89
N THR A 151 -3.54 5.39 -19.34
CA THR A 151 -3.44 5.98 -20.70
C THR A 151 -2.65 5.12 -21.67
N GLY A 152 -1.85 4.17 -21.18
CA GLY A 152 -0.86 3.44 -21.97
C GLY A 152 0.35 4.28 -22.41
N GLU A 153 0.49 5.51 -21.91
CA GLU A 153 1.63 6.39 -22.22
C GLU A 153 2.95 5.75 -21.76
N ARG A 154 3.94 5.74 -22.65
CA ARG A 154 5.23 5.08 -22.47
C ARG A 154 6.31 6.11 -22.18
N THR A 155 7.08 5.92 -21.11
CA THR A 155 8.24 6.77 -20.77
C THR A 155 9.51 5.93 -20.72
N PRO A 156 10.46 6.13 -21.65
CA PRO A 156 11.80 5.52 -21.56
C PRO A 156 12.53 5.98 -20.31
N LEU A 157 13.09 5.04 -19.54
CA LEU A 157 13.86 5.33 -18.32
C LEU A 157 15.35 5.04 -18.47
N ALA A 158 15.71 4.05 -19.29
CA ALA A 158 17.11 3.71 -19.57
C ALA A 158 17.26 2.98 -20.90
N THR A 159 18.44 3.11 -21.50
CA THR A 159 18.85 2.39 -22.71
C THR A 159 19.60 1.11 -22.37
N ALA A 160 19.73 0.19 -23.34
CA ALA A 160 20.45 -1.07 -23.13
C ALA A 160 21.93 -0.85 -22.75
N ALA A 161 22.58 0.22 -23.22
CA ALA A 161 23.93 0.58 -22.81
C ALA A 161 24.04 0.97 -21.33
N GLN A 162 23.00 1.62 -20.79
CA GLN A 162 23.01 2.09 -19.41
C GLN A 162 22.80 0.95 -18.40
N VAL A 163 21.98 -0.05 -18.73
CA VAL A 163 21.54 -1.06 -17.76
C VAL A 163 21.71 -2.52 -18.19
N GLY A 164 21.78 -2.82 -19.49
CA GLY A 164 21.80 -4.18 -20.01
C GLY A 164 20.55 -5.00 -19.64
N ALA A 165 20.71 -6.31 -19.43
CA ALA A 165 19.64 -7.19 -18.95
C ALA A 165 19.29 -6.94 -17.48
N LEU A 166 18.02 -6.66 -17.19
CA LEU A 166 17.47 -6.50 -15.85
C LEU A 166 16.33 -7.50 -15.57
N TRP A 167 16.09 -7.82 -14.30
CA TRP A 167 14.87 -8.54 -13.88
C TRP A 167 14.17 -7.87 -12.70
N GLY A 168 14.77 -7.95 -11.51
CA GLY A 168 14.14 -7.47 -10.30
C GLY A 168 13.98 -5.95 -10.37
N VAL A 169 12.78 -5.44 -10.04
CA VAL A 169 12.50 -4.01 -9.96
C VAL A 169 11.75 -3.75 -8.65
N ALA A 170 12.17 -2.75 -7.87
CA ALA A 170 11.50 -2.35 -6.63
C ALA A 170 11.42 -0.84 -6.51
N TYR A 171 10.33 -0.33 -5.94
CA TYR A 171 10.11 1.10 -5.77
C TYR A 171 10.12 1.51 -4.29
N HIS A 172 11.05 2.39 -3.92
CA HIS A 172 11.08 3.01 -2.60
C HIS A 172 10.20 4.26 -2.57
N ARG A 173 8.98 4.11 -2.04
CA ARG A 173 7.98 5.19 -1.96
C ARG A 173 8.49 6.45 -1.24
N GLN A 174 9.29 6.30 -0.17
CA GLN A 174 9.72 7.44 0.66
C GLN A 174 10.72 8.35 -0.06
N THR A 175 11.72 7.78 -0.75
CA THR A 175 12.73 8.57 -1.48
C THR A 175 12.42 8.70 -2.98
N ARG A 176 11.32 8.11 -3.43
CA ARG A 176 10.88 8.06 -4.83
C ARG A 176 11.99 7.53 -5.75
N GLN A 177 12.65 6.45 -5.34
CA GLN A 177 13.71 5.80 -6.13
C GLN A 177 13.24 4.42 -6.58
N VAL A 178 13.51 4.08 -7.84
CA VAL A 178 13.32 2.74 -8.37
C VAL A 178 14.68 2.06 -8.42
N TYR A 179 14.76 0.83 -7.95
CA TYR A 179 15.95 0.00 -8.02
C TYR A 179 15.71 -1.13 -9.03
N SER A 180 16.74 -1.49 -9.80
CA SER A 180 16.65 -2.58 -10.76
C SER A 180 17.91 -3.44 -10.76
N ALA A 181 17.76 -4.76 -10.74
CA ALA A 181 18.88 -5.71 -10.66
C ALA A 181 19.24 -6.28 -12.03
N ALA A 182 20.56 -6.41 -12.25
CA ALA A 182 21.14 -7.16 -13.34
C ALA A 182 20.65 -8.62 -13.34
N PHE A 183 20.45 -9.18 -14.53
CA PHE A 183 19.94 -10.53 -14.73
C PHE A 183 20.71 -11.26 -15.84
N ALA A 184 20.92 -12.56 -15.67
CA ALA A 184 21.55 -13.40 -16.69
C ALA A 184 20.54 -13.80 -17.78
N LYS A 185 20.68 -13.24 -18.99
CA LYS A 185 19.90 -13.64 -20.18
C LYS A 185 20.85 -13.87 -21.35
N ARG A 186 20.78 -15.03 -22.00
CA ARG A 186 21.58 -15.31 -23.19
C ARG A 186 21.21 -14.31 -24.30
N HIS A 187 22.21 -13.89 -25.07
CA HIS A 187 22.15 -12.88 -26.13
C HIS A 187 21.95 -11.42 -25.68
N VAL A 188 21.92 -11.13 -24.37
CA VAL A 188 21.78 -9.76 -23.84
C VAL A 188 22.85 -9.48 -22.80
N GLY A 189 23.75 -8.55 -23.10
CA GLY A 189 24.86 -8.24 -22.21
C GLY A 189 24.42 -7.54 -20.92
N TYR A 190 25.21 -7.71 -19.87
CA TYR A 190 25.11 -6.88 -18.67
C TYR A 190 25.45 -5.42 -18.96
N GLY A 191 24.84 -4.52 -18.20
CA GLY A 191 25.26 -3.12 -18.17
C GLY A 191 26.60 -2.91 -17.44
N PRO A 192 26.99 -1.66 -17.18
CA PRO A 192 28.33 -1.32 -16.68
C PRO A 192 28.72 -1.92 -15.32
N LEU A 193 27.76 -2.37 -14.51
CA LEU A 193 28.03 -2.95 -13.18
C LEU A 193 28.18 -4.49 -13.21
N GLY A 194 28.01 -5.12 -14.37
CA GLY A 194 28.16 -6.56 -14.54
C GLY A 194 27.16 -7.39 -13.75
N THR A 195 27.55 -8.63 -13.39
CA THR A 195 26.66 -9.63 -12.79
C THR A 195 26.07 -9.24 -11.43
N GLY A 196 26.69 -8.29 -10.71
CA GLY A 196 26.21 -7.82 -9.40
C GLY A 196 25.58 -6.44 -9.43
N GLY A 197 25.23 -5.94 -10.62
CA GLY A 197 24.73 -4.59 -10.81
C GLY A 197 23.34 -4.35 -10.26
N ILE A 198 23.20 -3.27 -9.48
CA ILE A 198 21.92 -2.66 -9.15
C ILE A 198 21.95 -1.22 -9.64
N TYR A 199 20.95 -0.86 -10.42
CA TYR A 199 20.75 0.45 -11.02
C TYR A 199 19.66 1.19 -10.26
N ARG A 200 19.71 2.52 -10.29
CA ARG A 200 18.74 3.37 -9.63
C ARG A 200 18.18 4.42 -10.57
N THR A 201 16.86 4.49 -10.65
CA THR A 201 16.14 5.55 -11.35
C THR A 201 15.53 6.50 -10.32
N ASP A 202 15.89 7.77 -10.41
CA ASP A 202 15.20 8.82 -9.65
C ASP A 202 13.85 9.09 -10.32
N TRP A 203 12.76 8.85 -9.61
CA TRP A 203 11.43 9.00 -10.18
C TRP A 203 11.12 10.46 -10.50
N ASN A 204 11.67 11.45 -9.79
CA ASN A 204 11.36 12.85 -10.06
C ASN A 204 12.01 13.33 -11.37
N THR A 205 13.26 12.93 -11.63
CA THR A 205 13.99 13.37 -12.81
C THR A 205 13.93 12.37 -13.97
N ARG A 206 13.40 11.17 -13.73
CA ARG A 206 13.40 10.02 -14.66
C ARG A 206 14.80 9.56 -15.05
N GLN A 207 15.85 9.96 -14.33
CA GLN A 207 17.22 9.61 -14.67
C GLN A 207 17.65 8.30 -14.02
N THR A 208 18.14 7.38 -14.84
CA THR A 208 18.71 6.10 -14.39
C THR A 208 20.23 6.18 -14.32
N THR A 209 20.80 5.69 -13.22
CA THR A 209 22.26 5.71 -12.97
C THR A 209 22.73 4.37 -12.38
N PRO A 210 24.00 3.97 -12.62
CA PRO A 210 24.63 2.91 -11.86
C PRO A 210 24.63 3.25 -10.36
N TRP A 211 24.19 2.32 -9.50
CA TRP A 211 24.04 2.59 -8.07
C TRP A 211 24.95 1.75 -7.18
N LEU A 212 24.88 0.41 -7.28
CA LEU A 212 25.62 -0.49 -6.41
C LEU A 212 26.08 -1.74 -7.17
N ASN A 213 27.31 -2.19 -6.93
CA ASN A 213 27.81 -3.47 -7.43
C ASN A 213 28.07 -4.42 -6.26
N LEU A 214 27.24 -5.43 -6.08
CA LEU A 214 27.36 -6.39 -4.97
C LEU A 214 28.70 -7.15 -5.01
N LYS A 215 29.25 -7.39 -6.20
CA LYS A 215 30.55 -8.04 -6.37
C LYS A 215 31.69 -7.25 -5.73
N THR A 216 31.62 -5.92 -5.77
CA THR A 216 32.61 -5.03 -5.11
C THR A 216 32.49 -5.04 -3.59
N LEU A 217 31.37 -5.52 -3.05
CA LEU A 217 31.19 -5.73 -1.60
C LEU A 217 31.62 -7.14 -1.16
N GLY A 218 32.21 -7.95 -2.05
CA GLY A 218 32.61 -9.33 -1.77
C GLY A 218 31.49 -10.36 -1.89
N ILE A 219 30.32 -9.99 -2.43
CA ILE A 219 29.20 -10.91 -2.64
C ILE A 219 29.37 -11.63 -3.98
N PRO A 220 29.36 -12.98 -4.02
CA PRO A 220 29.63 -13.72 -5.24
C PRO A 220 28.40 -13.71 -6.15
N THR A 221 28.42 -12.90 -7.21
CA THR A 221 27.33 -12.83 -8.20
C THR A 221 27.66 -13.57 -9.50
N GLY A 222 28.68 -14.44 -9.47
CA GLY A 222 29.17 -15.19 -10.62
C GLY A 222 30.05 -14.37 -11.58
N ILE A 223 30.34 -14.96 -12.74
CA ILE A 223 31.23 -14.42 -13.78
C ILE A 223 30.39 -14.14 -15.02
N ASP A 224 30.65 -13.01 -15.67
CA ASP A 224 30.09 -12.71 -16.98
C ASP A 224 30.80 -13.58 -18.03
N ARG A 225 30.09 -14.54 -18.61
CA ARG A 225 30.60 -15.43 -19.66
C ARG A 225 30.09 -15.07 -21.04
N HIS A 226 29.47 -13.90 -21.21
CA HIS A 226 29.03 -13.46 -22.52
C HIS A 226 30.18 -13.38 -23.52
N LYS A 227 29.91 -13.82 -24.75
CA LYS A 227 30.84 -13.74 -25.88
C LYS A 227 30.14 -13.19 -27.11
N ASP A 228 30.91 -12.54 -27.98
CA ASP A 228 30.49 -12.15 -29.33
C ASP A 228 29.25 -11.22 -29.40
N LEU A 229 28.96 -10.48 -28.32
CA LEU A 229 27.89 -9.48 -28.31
C LEU A 229 28.35 -8.19 -29.00
N THR A 230 27.47 -7.63 -29.84
CA THR A 230 27.70 -6.34 -30.51
C THR A 230 26.63 -5.33 -30.12
N ALA A 231 26.84 -4.05 -30.42
CA ALA A 231 25.82 -3.00 -30.23
C ALA A 231 24.72 -3.03 -31.31
N HIS A 232 24.90 -3.83 -32.37
CA HIS A 232 23.99 -3.87 -33.50
C HIS A 232 22.75 -4.74 -33.16
N PRO A 233 21.53 -4.17 -33.17
CA PRO A 233 20.33 -4.84 -32.66
C PRO A 233 19.81 -5.97 -33.56
N TYR A 234 20.46 -6.24 -34.70
CA TYR A 234 20.12 -7.36 -35.59
C TYR A 234 21.24 -8.40 -35.68
N GLY A 235 22.36 -8.19 -34.98
CA GLY A 235 23.50 -9.10 -35.04
C GLY A 235 23.20 -10.39 -34.27
N GLN A 236 23.05 -11.50 -34.99
CA GLN A 236 23.04 -12.82 -34.35
C GLN A 236 24.35 -13.03 -33.57
N ASN A 237 24.24 -13.70 -32.43
CA ASN A 237 25.38 -14.07 -31.60
C ASN A 237 25.15 -15.45 -31.00
N VAL A 238 26.20 -16.26 -30.89
CA VAL A 238 26.09 -17.64 -30.39
C VAL A 238 26.00 -17.65 -28.87
N ASP A 239 26.86 -16.92 -28.16
CA ASP A 239 26.76 -16.73 -26.72
C ASP A 239 26.51 -18.04 -25.91
N ALA A 240 27.21 -19.12 -26.32
CA ALA A 240 26.90 -20.50 -25.91
C ALA A 240 27.00 -20.72 -24.39
N ASP A 241 28.03 -20.13 -23.76
CA ASP A 241 28.35 -20.36 -22.35
C ASP A 241 27.21 -19.89 -21.41
N MET A 242 26.45 -18.88 -21.84
CA MET A 242 25.36 -18.29 -21.08
C MET A 242 24.14 -19.21 -20.95
N MET A 243 24.02 -20.26 -21.78
CA MET A 243 22.91 -21.24 -21.72
C MET A 243 22.75 -21.83 -20.30
N SER A 244 23.87 -22.05 -19.61
CA SER A 244 23.87 -22.62 -18.26
C SER A 244 23.73 -21.58 -17.15
N ASP A 245 24.05 -20.31 -17.41
CA ASP A 245 24.06 -19.22 -16.43
C ASP A 245 22.66 -18.67 -16.11
N VAL A 246 21.72 -18.82 -17.04
CA VAL A 246 20.33 -18.38 -16.84
C VAL A 246 19.75 -19.06 -15.60
N GLY A 247 19.29 -18.28 -14.63
CA GLY A 247 18.74 -18.78 -13.37
C GLY A 247 19.77 -19.30 -12.35
N THR A 248 21.08 -19.19 -12.62
CA THR A 248 22.15 -19.65 -11.71
C THR A 248 23.25 -18.63 -11.47
N VAL A 249 23.31 -17.55 -12.26
CA VAL A 249 24.28 -16.45 -12.13
C VAL A 249 23.52 -15.12 -11.99
N SER A 250 24.18 -14.12 -11.39
CA SER A 250 23.61 -12.79 -11.18
C SER A 250 22.46 -12.77 -10.16
N LEU A 251 21.55 -11.81 -10.28
CA LEU A 251 20.52 -11.50 -9.30
C LEU A 251 19.12 -11.89 -9.83
N GLY A 252 18.18 -12.10 -8.92
CA GLY A 252 16.79 -12.46 -9.21
C GLY A 252 15.80 -11.33 -8.90
N GLY A 253 14.68 -11.70 -8.30
CA GLY A 253 13.68 -10.77 -7.79
C GLY A 253 14.22 -9.89 -6.66
N MET A 254 13.57 -8.74 -6.49
CA MET A 254 13.83 -7.81 -5.39
C MET A 254 12.54 -7.17 -4.90
N ASP A 255 12.53 -6.74 -3.65
CA ASP A 255 11.50 -5.86 -3.13
C ASP A 255 12.03 -5.06 -1.93
N ILE A 256 11.27 -4.08 -1.46
CA ILE A 256 11.66 -3.22 -0.35
C ILE A 256 10.68 -3.39 0.81
N LEU A 257 11.24 -3.67 1.98
CA LEU A 257 10.52 -3.59 3.25
C LEU A 257 11.13 -2.45 4.08
N ASP A 258 10.30 -1.46 4.41
CA ASP A 258 10.72 -0.20 5.04
C ASP A 258 11.88 0.48 4.28
N ASN A 259 13.05 0.57 4.91
CA ASN A 259 14.28 1.14 4.33
C ASN A 259 15.29 0.04 4.01
N THR A 260 14.86 -1.18 3.67
CA THR A 260 15.75 -2.29 3.34
C THR A 260 15.37 -2.89 2.01
N LEU A 261 16.31 -2.86 1.06
CA LEU A 261 16.17 -3.52 -0.23
C LEU A 261 16.58 -4.99 -0.08
N PHE A 262 15.69 -5.90 -0.42
CA PHE A 262 15.96 -7.33 -0.46
C PHE A 262 16.14 -7.79 -1.90
N VAL A 263 17.10 -8.68 -2.15
CA VAL A 263 17.38 -9.22 -3.49
C VAL A 263 17.85 -10.67 -3.40
N ALA A 264 17.37 -11.53 -4.29
CA ALA A 264 17.87 -12.89 -4.44
C ALA A 264 19.20 -12.90 -5.20
N ASN A 265 20.21 -13.58 -4.67
CA ASN A 265 21.45 -13.89 -5.40
C ASN A 265 21.38 -15.32 -5.92
N LEU A 266 21.42 -15.49 -7.24
CA LEU A 266 21.22 -16.78 -7.90
C LEU A 266 22.49 -17.65 -7.84
N SER A 267 23.65 -17.04 -7.62
CA SER A 267 24.96 -17.72 -7.65
C SER A 267 25.24 -18.51 -6.36
N ASP A 268 24.97 -17.92 -5.21
CA ASP A 268 25.14 -18.57 -3.89
C ASP A 268 23.82 -19.01 -3.26
N ARG A 269 22.68 -18.72 -3.93
CA ARG A 269 21.32 -19.07 -3.51
C ARG A 269 20.93 -18.47 -2.16
N GLN A 270 21.41 -17.27 -1.87
CA GLN A 270 21.08 -16.50 -0.67
C GLN A 270 20.11 -15.35 -0.99
N VAL A 271 19.43 -14.84 0.05
CA VAL A 271 18.74 -13.56 -0.01
C VAL A 271 19.57 -12.51 0.71
N TYR A 272 19.83 -11.39 0.06
CA TYR A 272 20.58 -10.27 0.62
C TYR A 272 19.64 -9.14 1.01
N ALA A 273 19.87 -8.55 2.18
CA ALA A 273 19.20 -7.36 2.69
C ALA A 273 20.19 -6.21 2.75
N ILE A 274 19.86 -5.11 2.08
CA ILE A 274 20.73 -3.94 1.90
C ILE A 274 20.01 -2.75 2.53
N ALA A 275 20.57 -2.20 3.61
CA ALA A 275 20.00 -1.02 4.24
C ALA A 275 20.10 0.19 3.30
N LEU A 276 18.97 0.83 3.03
CA LEU A 276 18.85 2.04 2.23
C LEU A 276 19.10 3.26 3.14
N PRO A 277 20.14 4.06 2.88
CA PRO A 277 20.40 5.25 3.66
C PRO A 277 19.30 6.30 3.49
N LYS A 278 19.00 7.05 4.56
CA LYS A 278 18.07 8.19 4.48
C LYS A 278 18.51 9.26 3.48
N ASP A 279 19.81 9.54 3.42
CA ASP A 279 20.40 10.36 2.37
C ASP A 279 20.67 9.47 1.14
N PRO A 280 19.91 9.62 0.04
CA PRO A 280 20.09 8.82 -1.17
C PRO A 280 21.43 9.09 -1.87
N SER A 281 22.19 10.13 -1.49
CA SER A 281 23.54 10.35 -2.01
C SER A 281 24.54 9.31 -1.48
N ARG A 282 24.38 8.86 -0.23
CA ARG A 282 25.22 7.83 0.39
C ARG A 282 25.00 6.48 -0.29
N ARG A 283 26.10 5.77 -0.58
CA ARG A 283 26.05 4.37 -1.07
C ARG A 283 26.15 3.38 0.09
N PRO A 284 25.40 2.27 0.06
CA PRO A 284 25.59 1.17 1.00
C PRO A 284 27.00 0.57 0.89
N GLY A 285 27.61 0.28 2.03
CA GLY A 285 28.86 -0.50 2.12
C GLY A 285 28.61 -1.91 2.68
N ALA A 286 29.66 -2.71 2.87
CA ALA A 286 29.54 -4.08 3.38
C ALA A 286 28.84 -4.17 4.75
N ALA A 287 29.01 -3.16 5.62
CA ALA A 287 28.35 -3.09 6.92
C ALA A 287 26.82 -2.84 6.84
N ASP A 288 26.33 -2.34 5.70
CA ASP A 288 24.90 -2.12 5.45
C ASP A 288 24.21 -3.38 4.90
N VAL A 289 24.94 -4.49 4.71
CA VAL A 289 24.44 -5.70 4.05
C VAL A 289 24.37 -6.88 5.01
N LYS A 290 23.27 -7.64 4.95
CA LYS A 290 23.06 -8.92 5.62
C LYS A 290 22.65 -9.98 4.60
N SER A 291 22.93 -11.24 4.88
CA SER A 291 22.49 -12.37 4.07
C SER A 291 21.64 -13.35 4.88
N TYR A 292 20.76 -14.05 4.18
CA TYR A 292 19.86 -15.05 4.72
C TYR A 292 19.93 -16.32 3.87
N SER A 293 20.28 -17.43 4.52
CA SER A 293 20.30 -18.75 3.89
C SER A 293 18.95 -19.41 3.96
N LEU A 294 18.48 -19.96 2.84
CA LEU A 294 17.24 -20.72 2.80
C LEU A 294 17.40 -22.07 3.51
N PRO A 295 16.45 -22.49 4.36
CA PRO A 295 16.44 -23.84 4.90
C PRO A 295 16.20 -24.88 3.81
N ASP A 296 16.85 -26.04 3.91
CA ASP A 296 16.58 -27.17 3.03
C ASP A 296 15.17 -27.76 3.33
N PRO A 297 14.24 -27.79 2.35
CA PRO A 297 12.93 -28.39 2.51
C PRO A 297 12.93 -29.92 2.39
N GLY A 298 14.09 -30.56 2.12
CA GLY A 298 14.21 -32.01 1.94
C GLY A 298 13.67 -32.51 0.60
N TRP A 299 13.60 -31.64 -0.41
CA TRP A 299 13.20 -32.01 -1.76
C TRP A 299 14.31 -32.78 -2.48
N LYS A 300 13.94 -33.76 -3.31
CA LYS A 300 14.86 -34.68 -3.98
C LYS A 300 14.99 -34.33 -5.46
N GLY A 301 16.06 -34.84 -6.09
CA GLY A 301 16.21 -34.82 -7.54
C GLY A 301 16.74 -33.53 -8.15
N GLY A 302 17.07 -32.53 -7.33
CA GLY A 302 17.60 -31.27 -7.81
C GLY A 302 17.89 -30.24 -6.72
N ALA A 303 18.32 -29.05 -7.15
CA ALA A 303 18.61 -27.94 -6.27
C ALA A 303 17.37 -27.09 -5.99
N VAL A 304 17.28 -26.57 -4.76
CA VAL A 304 16.34 -25.49 -4.41
C VAL A 304 16.94 -24.15 -4.84
N ARG A 305 16.23 -23.41 -5.68
CA ARG A 305 16.70 -22.16 -6.28
C ARG A 305 15.80 -20.98 -5.92
N PRO A 306 16.28 -19.98 -5.16
CA PRO A 306 15.53 -18.75 -4.92
C PRO A 306 15.44 -17.91 -6.17
N PHE A 307 14.34 -17.18 -6.29
CA PHE A 307 14.21 -16.15 -7.30
C PHE A 307 13.29 -15.01 -6.89
N ALA A 308 11.98 -15.26 -6.71
CA ALA A 308 11.03 -14.20 -6.36
C ALA A 308 11.30 -13.65 -4.95
N ILE A 309 11.13 -12.34 -4.79
CA ILE A 309 11.18 -11.64 -3.51
C ILE A 309 9.96 -10.73 -3.44
N LYS A 310 9.22 -10.78 -2.33
CA LYS A 310 8.05 -9.92 -2.08
C LYS A 310 8.00 -9.50 -0.62
N ALA A 311 7.93 -8.20 -0.36
CA ALA A 311 7.63 -7.67 0.95
C ALA A 311 6.11 -7.57 1.11
N TYR A 312 5.58 -8.06 2.22
CA TYR A 312 4.15 -7.98 2.52
C TYR A 312 3.90 -8.07 4.03
N GLN A 313 3.15 -7.10 4.59
CA GLN A 313 2.74 -7.04 5.99
C GLN A 313 3.90 -7.28 6.98
N GLY A 314 5.00 -6.51 6.83
CA GLY A 314 6.15 -6.60 7.73
C GLY A 314 7.03 -7.84 7.57
N LYS A 315 6.72 -8.73 6.62
CA LYS A 315 7.48 -9.95 6.34
C LYS A 315 8.03 -9.94 4.92
N LEU A 316 8.99 -10.82 4.68
CA LEU A 316 9.53 -11.09 3.35
C LEU A 316 9.11 -12.49 2.90
N TYR A 317 8.73 -12.61 1.63
CA TYR A 317 8.38 -13.86 1.00
C TYR A 317 9.37 -14.17 -0.12
N VAL A 318 9.90 -15.39 -0.12
CA VAL A 318 10.93 -15.83 -1.06
C VAL A 318 10.38 -17.01 -1.87
N GLY A 319 10.24 -16.82 -3.18
CA GLY A 319 9.85 -17.88 -4.10
C GLY A 319 11.04 -18.75 -4.46
N VAL A 320 10.83 -20.06 -4.43
CA VAL A 320 11.83 -21.06 -4.80
C VAL A 320 11.26 -22.10 -5.74
N VAL A 321 12.13 -22.76 -6.51
CA VAL A 321 11.81 -24.00 -7.24
C VAL A 321 12.78 -25.12 -6.89
N CYS A 322 12.31 -26.36 -6.89
CA CYS A 322 13.16 -27.53 -7.08
C CYS A 322 13.34 -27.75 -8.58
N ASP A 323 14.58 -27.69 -9.05
CA ASP A 323 14.86 -27.69 -10.48
C ASP A 323 14.79 -29.06 -11.16
N ALA A 324 14.74 -30.15 -10.37
CA ALA A 324 14.78 -31.53 -10.82
C ALA A 324 15.97 -31.86 -11.78
N ALA A 325 17.03 -31.04 -11.77
CA ALA A 325 18.10 -31.14 -12.75
C ALA A 325 18.88 -32.46 -12.66
N GLU A 326 18.93 -33.07 -11.47
CA GLU A 326 19.65 -34.32 -11.22
C GLU A 326 18.81 -35.55 -11.56
N SER A 327 17.53 -35.58 -11.17
CA SER A 327 16.64 -36.73 -11.42
C SER A 327 16.08 -36.75 -12.85
N GLN A 328 15.93 -35.57 -13.47
CA GLN A 328 15.22 -35.42 -14.75
C GLN A 328 13.79 -35.98 -14.73
N LEU A 329 13.13 -36.02 -13.55
CA LEU A 329 11.74 -36.44 -13.39
C LEU A 329 10.83 -35.23 -13.17
N ALA A 330 9.78 -35.10 -13.99
CA ALA A 330 8.80 -34.01 -13.83
C ALA A 330 8.07 -34.05 -12.47
N ALA A 331 7.91 -35.23 -11.87
CA ALA A 331 7.30 -35.41 -10.55
C ALA A 331 8.11 -34.77 -9.40
N ASP A 332 9.41 -34.51 -9.61
CA ASP A 332 10.27 -33.85 -8.61
C ASP A 332 10.22 -32.32 -8.72
N LEU A 333 9.62 -31.76 -9.79
CA LEU A 333 9.44 -30.32 -9.94
C LEU A 333 8.42 -29.79 -8.93
N LYS A 334 8.86 -28.80 -8.15
CA LYS A 334 8.04 -28.13 -7.14
C LYS A 334 8.36 -26.65 -7.12
N ALA A 335 7.35 -25.83 -6.87
CA ALA A 335 7.53 -24.45 -6.44
C ALA A 335 7.19 -24.33 -4.95
N GLY A 336 7.76 -23.35 -4.27
CA GLY A 336 7.40 -23.05 -2.89
C GLY A 336 7.65 -21.61 -2.50
N VAL A 337 6.99 -21.19 -1.42
CA VAL A 337 7.14 -19.84 -0.87
C VAL A 337 7.58 -19.96 0.58
N TYR A 338 8.75 -19.41 0.89
CA TYR A 338 9.20 -19.20 2.26
C TYR A 338 8.73 -17.84 2.76
N GLU A 339 8.18 -17.80 3.97
CA GLU A 339 7.98 -16.59 4.76
C GLU A 339 9.19 -16.40 5.67
N LEU A 340 9.84 -15.24 5.62
CA LEU A 340 10.91 -14.81 6.50
C LEU A 340 10.38 -13.75 7.46
N ASP A 341 10.56 -13.99 8.76
CA ASP A 341 10.50 -12.93 9.76
C ASP A 341 11.86 -12.21 9.80
N PRO A 342 11.94 -10.95 9.35
CA PRO A 342 13.21 -10.23 9.27
C PRO A 342 13.78 -9.89 10.66
N ILE A 343 12.97 -9.92 11.73
CA ILE A 343 13.40 -9.63 13.10
C ILE A 343 14.14 -10.84 13.67
N SER A 344 13.53 -12.03 13.60
CA SER A 344 14.16 -13.26 14.11
C SER A 344 15.11 -13.92 13.11
N GLY A 345 15.02 -13.55 11.82
CA GLY A 345 15.79 -14.16 10.73
C GLY A 345 15.35 -15.59 10.40
N LYS A 346 14.18 -16.03 10.86
CA LYS A 346 13.69 -17.41 10.68
C LYS A 346 12.78 -17.52 9.47
N PHE A 347 13.01 -18.56 8.67
CA PHE A 347 12.17 -18.95 7.55
C PHE A 347 11.14 -20.02 7.93
N ARG A 348 9.99 -19.96 7.28
CA ARG A 348 8.95 -20.99 7.30
C ARG A 348 8.43 -21.22 5.88
N LEU A 349 8.42 -22.47 5.41
CA LEU A 349 7.78 -22.81 4.14
C LEU A 349 6.26 -22.76 4.32
N VAL A 350 5.58 -21.88 3.58
CA VAL A 350 4.13 -21.62 3.75
C VAL A 350 3.29 -22.09 2.56
N VAL A 351 3.91 -22.27 1.39
CA VAL A 351 3.27 -22.80 0.18
C VAL A 351 4.18 -23.84 -0.46
N THR A 352 3.60 -24.93 -0.98
CA THR A 352 4.27 -25.87 -1.87
C THR A 352 3.31 -26.24 -2.99
N VAL A 353 3.78 -26.15 -4.23
CA VAL A 353 3.01 -26.41 -5.45
C VAL A 353 3.74 -27.49 -6.23
N PRO A 354 3.13 -28.68 -6.43
CA PRO A 354 3.61 -29.64 -7.42
C PRO A 354 3.49 -29.03 -8.81
N LEU A 355 4.53 -29.13 -9.65
CA LEU A 355 4.53 -28.53 -10.99
C LEU A 355 4.25 -29.55 -12.12
N ALA A 356 3.80 -30.75 -11.76
CA ALA A 356 3.44 -31.81 -12.71
C ALA A 356 1.94 -31.81 -13.07
N TYR A 357 1.29 -30.64 -13.05
CA TYR A 357 -0.11 -30.47 -13.47
C TYR A 357 -0.24 -30.30 -15.00
N SER A 358 -1.46 -30.44 -15.52
CA SER A 358 -1.75 -30.32 -16.95
C SER A 358 -1.69 -28.86 -17.40
N ARG A 359 -1.06 -28.57 -18.53
CA ARG A 359 -0.92 -27.21 -19.10
C ARG A 359 -1.40 -27.18 -20.54
N GLY A 360 -2.58 -27.77 -20.77
CA GLY A 360 -3.12 -27.97 -22.10
C GLY A 360 -2.41 -29.10 -22.84
N THR A 361 -1.61 -28.76 -23.86
CA THR A 361 -0.90 -29.76 -24.67
C THR A 361 0.33 -30.33 -23.96
N VAL A 362 0.72 -31.57 -24.26
CA VAL A 362 1.92 -32.22 -23.68
C VAL A 362 3.22 -31.46 -23.94
N THR A 363 3.28 -30.65 -25.00
CA THR A 363 4.45 -29.81 -25.32
C THR A 363 4.64 -28.66 -24.33
N LEU A 364 3.58 -28.23 -23.63
CA LEU A 364 3.62 -27.12 -22.67
C LEU A 364 3.87 -27.58 -21.22
N ALA A 365 4.05 -28.89 -21.01
CA ALA A 365 4.36 -29.43 -19.68
C ALA A 365 5.65 -28.83 -19.12
N TRP A 366 5.70 -28.66 -17.80
CA TRP A 366 6.93 -28.28 -17.14
C TRP A 366 7.98 -29.39 -17.23
N HIS A 367 9.20 -29.00 -17.58
CA HIS A 367 10.35 -29.91 -17.71
C HIS A 367 11.43 -29.63 -16.67
N PRO A 368 12.12 -30.69 -16.21
CA PRO A 368 13.33 -30.57 -15.40
C PRO A 368 14.38 -29.68 -16.05
N TRP A 369 15.11 -28.94 -15.21
CA TRP A 369 16.10 -28.00 -15.71
C TRP A 369 17.21 -28.70 -16.48
N THR A 370 17.61 -28.09 -17.59
CA THR A 370 18.70 -28.55 -18.44
C THR A 370 19.31 -27.38 -19.20
N SER A 371 20.51 -27.60 -19.72
CA SER A 371 21.17 -26.70 -20.68
C SER A 371 21.37 -27.37 -22.03
N ASP A 372 20.81 -28.57 -22.21
CA ASP A 372 20.80 -29.27 -23.49
C ASP A 372 19.70 -28.68 -24.39
N PHE A 373 20.10 -27.80 -25.31
CA PHE A 373 19.18 -27.16 -26.25
C PHE A 373 18.49 -28.16 -27.18
N THR A 374 19.08 -29.35 -27.41
CA THR A 374 18.51 -30.32 -28.36
C THR A 374 17.14 -30.83 -27.91
N LYS A 375 16.88 -30.85 -26.59
CA LYS A 375 15.58 -31.20 -26.01
C LYS A 375 14.45 -30.24 -26.38
N ALA A 376 14.79 -29.00 -26.73
CA ALA A 376 13.81 -27.98 -27.10
C ALA A 376 13.40 -28.02 -28.58
N ARG A 377 14.15 -28.74 -29.42
CA ARG A 377 13.89 -28.81 -30.88
C ARG A 377 12.58 -29.53 -31.15
N GLN A 378 11.73 -28.92 -31.97
CA GLN A 378 10.40 -29.46 -32.28
C GLN A 378 10.44 -30.29 -33.58
N PRO A 379 10.19 -31.61 -33.56
CA PRO A 379 10.28 -32.45 -34.75
C PRO A 379 9.34 -32.02 -35.88
N ASN A 380 8.15 -31.55 -35.53
CA ASN A 380 7.10 -31.14 -36.48
C ASN A 380 7.15 -29.63 -36.82
N ALA A 381 8.09 -28.89 -36.24
CA ALA A 381 8.32 -27.47 -36.47
C ALA A 381 9.83 -27.17 -36.36
N PRO A 382 10.64 -27.58 -37.35
CA PRO A 382 12.10 -27.65 -37.21
C PRO A 382 12.80 -26.29 -37.03
N SER A 383 12.11 -25.18 -37.28
CA SER A 383 12.58 -23.82 -37.01
C SER A 383 12.11 -23.26 -35.65
N SER A 384 11.40 -24.04 -34.84
CA SER A 384 10.88 -23.65 -33.53
C SER A 384 11.56 -24.42 -32.40
N ALA A 385 11.70 -23.76 -31.26
CA ALA A 385 12.20 -24.38 -30.04
C ALA A 385 11.32 -24.01 -28.84
N LEU A 386 10.99 -25.00 -28.00
CA LEU A 386 10.13 -24.86 -26.83
C LEU A 386 10.48 -25.97 -25.83
N TYR A 387 10.78 -25.60 -24.58
CA TYR A 387 11.08 -26.55 -23.50
C TYR A 387 10.85 -25.91 -22.13
N PRO A 388 9.58 -25.75 -21.71
CA PRO A 388 9.26 -24.96 -20.53
C PRO A 388 9.94 -25.47 -19.27
N GLN A 389 10.69 -24.62 -18.59
CA GLN A 389 11.44 -24.95 -17.36
C GLN A 389 11.08 -23.94 -16.25
N PRO A 390 10.45 -24.36 -15.15
CA PRO A 390 9.80 -23.41 -14.25
C PRO A 390 10.80 -22.65 -13.37
N ILE A 391 10.57 -21.35 -13.24
CA ILE A 391 11.12 -20.47 -12.21
C ILE A 391 9.93 -19.77 -11.54
N LEU A 392 9.79 -19.88 -10.21
CA LEU A 392 8.85 -19.04 -9.46
C LEU A 392 9.44 -17.64 -9.35
N SER A 393 9.02 -16.77 -10.26
CA SER A 393 9.70 -15.51 -10.57
C SER A 393 9.06 -14.28 -9.94
N ALA A 394 7.79 -14.36 -9.56
CA ALA A 394 7.09 -13.31 -8.85
C ALA A 394 6.09 -13.87 -7.82
N ILE A 395 5.85 -13.08 -6.78
CA ILE A 395 4.84 -13.32 -5.75
C ILE A 395 4.09 -12.00 -5.56
N GLU A 396 2.77 -12.04 -5.64
CA GLU A 396 1.91 -10.92 -5.30
C GLU A 396 0.89 -11.33 -4.24
N PHE A 397 0.38 -10.35 -3.50
CA PHE A 397 -0.70 -10.55 -2.53
C PHE A 397 -1.91 -9.74 -2.95
N ASP A 398 -3.07 -10.37 -2.98
CA ASP A 398 -4.33 -9.66 -3.22
C ASP A 398 -4.91 -9.05 -1.94
N ALA A 399 -6.06 -8.37 -2.08
CA ALA A 399 -6.74 -7.70 -0.98
C ALA A 399 -7.18 -8.65 0.16
N ASP A 400 -7.39 -9.94 -0.15
CA ASP A 400 -7.83 -10.96 0.81
C ASP A 400 -6.63 -11.68 1.47
N GLY A 401 -5.40 -11.28 1.11
CA GLY A 401 -4.17 -11.92 1.58
C GLY A 401 -3.90 -13.27 0.90
N GLY A 402 -4.58 -13.57 -0.21
CA GLY A 402 -4.22 -14.66 -1.11
C GLY A 402 -2.89 -14.37 -1.81
N ILE A 403 -2.15 -15.43 -2.13
CA ILE A 403 -0.89 -15.35 -2.87
C ILE A 403 -1.18 -15.60 -4.35
N ILE A 404 -0.59 -14.80 -5.23
CA ILE A 404 -0.56 -15.01 -6.67
C ILE A 404 0.88 -15.32 -7.05
N LEU A 405 1.08 -16.42 -7.77
CA LEU A 405 2.39 -16.94 -8.14
C LEU A 405 2.62 -16.72 -9.64
N GLY A 406 3.71 -16.05 -10.00
CA GLY A 406 4.15 -15.91 -11.39
C GLY A 406 5.23 -16.94 -11.69
N LEU A 407 4.96 -17.85 -12.61
CA LEU A 407 5.90 -18.85 -13.09
C LEU A 407 6.46 -18.42 -14.44
N MET A 408 7.76 -18.23 -14.50
CA MET A 408 8.51 -17.94 -15.72
C MET A 408 9.05 -19.23 -16.33
N ASP A 409 9.09 -19.29 -17.65
CA ASP A 409 9.88 -20.27 -18.38
C ASP A 409 11.34 -19.82 -18.54
N ARG A 410 12.27 -20.56 -17.92
CA ARG A 410 13.73 -20.36 -18.06
C ARG A 410 14.21 -20.46 -19.51
N PHE A 411 13.60 -21.30 -20.34
CA PHE A 411 14.04 -21.52 -21.72
C PHE A 411 13.94 -20.26 -22.57
N GLY A 412 12.92 -19.42 -22.34
CA GLY A 412 12.80 -18.11 -23.00
C GLY A 412 13.98 -17.16 -22.74
N HIS A 413 14.75 -17.36 -21.66
CA HIS A 413 15.98 -16.61 -21.39
C HIS A 413 17.25 -17.32 -21.84
N GLN A 414 17.18 -18.63 -22.05
CA GLN A 414 18.25 -19.45 -22.63
C GLN A 414 18.29 -19.37 -24.17
N ALA A 415 17.20 -18.94 -24.78
CA ALA A 415 17.05 -18.83 -26.23
C ALA A 415 16.67 -17.41 -26.67
N GLY A 416 16.37 -17.23 -27.96
CA GLY A 416 15.89 -15.98 -28.52
C GLY A 416 15.12 -16.20 -29.81
N THR A 417 14.39 -15.18 -30.26
CA THR A 417 13.72 -15.23 -31.57
C THR A 417 14.74 -14.96 -32.68
N GLY A 418 14.89 -15.92 -33.58
CA GLY A 418 15.83 -15.82 -34.71
C GLY A 418 17.30 -15.87 -34.29
N GLN A 419 17.60 -16.36 -33.08
CA GLN A 419 18.97 -16.49 -32.58
C GLN A 419 19.49 -17.93 -32.72
N PRO A 420 20.81 -18.11 -32.92
CA PRO A 420 21.41 -19.43 -33.06
C PRO A 420 21.33 -20.24 -31.76
N ASP A 421 21.31 -21.57 -31.89
CA ASP A 421 21.53 -22.48 -30.77
C ASP A 421 22.98 -22.39 -30.24
N PRO A 422 23.31 -23.06 -29.11
CA PRO A 422 24.65 -22.97 -28.54
C PRO A 422 25.78 -23.50 -29.43
N THR A 423 25.48 -24.26 -30.49
CA THR A 423 26.49 -24.73 -31.46
C THR A 423 26.78 -23.70 -32.55
N GLY A 424 25.85 -22.76 -32.79
CA GLY A 424 25.94 -21.81 -33.88
C GLY A 424 25.48 -22.36 -35.23
N GLU A 425 25.02 -23.62 -35.30
CA GLU A 425 24.68 -24.30 -36.56
C GLU A 425 23.33 -23.88 -37.13
N ALA A 426 22.36 -23.55 -36.27
CA ALA A 426 21.00 -23.22 -36.69
C ALA A 426 20.34 -22.18 -35.78
N ALA A 427 19.49 -21.33 -36.37
CA ALA A 427 18.69 -20.33 -35.66
C ALA A 427 17.24 -20.80 -35.49
N PHE A 428 16.66 -20.47 -34.34
CA PHE A 428 15.32 -20.92 -33.97
C PHE A 428 14.43 -19.74 -33.55
N SER A 429 13.12 -19.89 -33.73
CA SER A 429 12.12 -19.07 -33.06
C SER A 429 11.75 -19.76 -31.75
N ALA A 430 12.30 -19.26 -30.65
CA ALA A 430 11.98 -19.78 -29.33
C ALA A 430 10.63 -19.25 -28.83
N ILE A 431 9.84 -20.15 -28.26
CA ILE A 431 8.56 -19.85 -27.62
C ILE A 431 8.72 -20.17 -26.14
N ALA A 432 8.49 -19.17 -25.30
CA ALA A 432 8.43 -19.36 -23.86
C ALA A 432 7.00 -19.74 -23.44
N ALA A 433 6.83 -20.50 -22.36
CA ALA A 433 5.50 -20.78 -21.82
C ALA A 433 5.49 -20.74 -20.28
N GLY A 434 5.13 -19.60 -19.70
CA GLY A 434 4.96 -19.39 -18.25
C GLY A 434 3.52 -19.56 -17.80
N ASP A 435 3.25 -19.37 -16.50
CA ASP A 435 1.91 -19.59 -15.91
C ASP A 435 1.67 -18.60 -14.76
N VAL A 436 0.41 -18.36 -14.42
CA VAL A 436 -0.02 -17.54 -13.28
C VAL A 436 -1.01 -18.32 -12.42
N LEU A 437 -0.59 -18.69 -11.21
CA LEU A 437 -1.41 -19.48 -10.30
C LEU A 437 -1.94 -18.67 -9.13
N LYS A 438 -3.14 -19.00 -8.66
CA LYS A 438 -3.77 -18.41 -7.48
C LYS A 438 -3.73 -19.36 -6.29
N VAL A 439 -3.35 -18.82 -5.13
CA VAL A 439 -3.32 -19.52 -3.85
C VAL A 439 -4.14 -18.72 -2.85
N PHE A 440 -5.13 -19.34 -2.23
CA PHE A 440 -6.04 -18.66 -1.32
C PHE A 440 -5.78 -19.04 0.14
N LEU A 441 -6.09 -18.13 1.05
CA LEU A 441 -5.96 -18.37 2.49
C LEU A 441 -7.24 -19.00 3.03
N SER A 442 -7.14 -20.21 3.61
CA SER A 442 -8.25 -20.93 4.22
C SER A 442 -7.87 -21.39 5.63
N ARG A 443 -8.58 -20.89 6.65
CA ARG A 443 -8.32 -21.21 8.08
C ARG A 443 -6.83 -21.09 8.45
N LYS A 444 -6.19 -19.98 8.05
CA LYS A 444 -4.76 -19.66 8.23
C LYS A 444 -3.75 -20.54 7.47
N ASN A 445 -4.22 -21.37 6.53
CA ASN A 445 -3.34 -22.17 5.66
C ASN A 445 -3.55 -21.75 4.21
N TYR A 446 -2.46 -21.69 3.45
CA TYR A 446 -2.52 -21.44 2.03
C TYR A 446 -2.90 -22.71 1.27
N LYS A 447 -3.80 -22.58 0.29
CA LYS A 447 -4.25 -23.66 -0.58
C LYS A 447 -4.16 -23.20 -2.03
N LEU A 448 -3.57 -24.04 -2.87
CA LEU A 448 -3.55 -23.83 -4.31
C LEU A 448 -4.98 -23.90 -4.85
N GLU A 449 -5.24 -23.12 -5.90
CA GLU A 449 -6.41 -23.32 -6.73
C GLU A 449 -6.53 -24.76 -7.23
N ALA A 450 -7.75 -25.18 -7.54
CA ALA A 450 -8.00 -26.49 -8.14
C ALA A 450 -9.15 -26.34 -9.12
N ASN A 451 -8.90 -26.69 -10.38
CA ASN A 451 -9.88 -26.60 -11.47
C ASN A 451 -10.55 -25.22 -11.54
N ALA A 452 -9.73 -24.16 -11.55
CA ALA A 452 -10.16 -22.76 -11.60
C ALA A 452 -10.99 -22.27 -10.39
N VAL A 453 -10.87 -22.95 -9.24
CA VAL A 453 -11.52 -22.57 -7.97
C VAL A 453 -10.47 -22.19 -6.95
N ALA A 454 -10.59 -20.98 -6.39
CA ALA A 454 -9.72 -20.46 -5.34
C ALA A 454 -10.58 -19.91 -4.18
N GLY A 455 -10.82 -20.73 -3.17
CA GLY A 455 -11.75 -20.39 -2.07
C GLY A 455 -13.18 -20.30 -2.58
N ASP A 456 -13.84 -19.16 -2.38
CA ASP A 456 -15.19 -18.90 -2.88
C ASP A 456 -15.20 -18.42 -4.34
N LEU A 457 -14.03 -18.03 -4.87
CA LEU A 457 -13.88 -17.53 -6.23
C LEU A 457 -13.86 -18.69 -7.23
N ARG A 458 -14.56 -18.50 -8.35
CA ARG A 458 -14.62 -19.43 -9.48
C ARG A 458 -14.44 -18.63 -10.77
N SER A 459 -13.55 -19.06 -11.66
CA SER A 459 -13.42 -18.49 -12.99
C SER A 459 -14.06 -19.38 -14.06
N ALA A 460 -14.10 -18.89 -15.30
CA ALA A 460 -14.56 -19.68 -16.45
C ALA A 460 -13.51 -20.67 -16.99
N GLY A 461 -12.31 -20.73 -16.39
CA GLY A 461 -11.25 -21.66 -16.76
C GLY A 461 -11.47 -23.11 -16.33
N ALA A 462 -12.57 -23.42 -15.63
CA ALA A 462 -12.84 -24.77 -15.16
C ALA A 462 -12.94 -25.76 -16.34
N GLY A 463 -12.19 -26.86 -16.26
CA GLY A 463 -12.19 -27.93 -17.25
C GLY A 463 -11.52 -27.59 -18.58
N ASN A 464 -10.71 -26.51 -18.65
CA ASN A 464 -9.97 -26.16 -19.87
C ASN A 464 -8.72 -27.04 -20.09
N ARG A 465 -8.38 -27.92 -19.13
CA ARG A 465 -7.20 -28.81 -19.10
C ARG A 465 -5.86 -28.08 -18.92
N GLN A 466 -5.88 -26.83 -18.49
CA GLN A 466 -4.72 -25.99 -18.16
C GLN A 466 -4.79 -25.68 -16.66
N GLY A 467 -3.68 -25.78 -15.93
CA GLY A 467 -3.62 -25.56 -14.49
C GLY A 467 -3.89 -26.77 -13.56
N PRO A 468 -3.74 -26.56 -12.25
CA PRO A 468 -3.96 -27.57 -11.21
C PRO A 468 -5.37 -28.19 -11.26
N ASP A 469 -5.45 -29.52 -11.11
CA ASP A 469 -6.70 -30.30 -11.18
C ASP A 469 -7.53 -30.08 -12.47
N GLY A 470 -6.91 -29.59 -13.56
CA GLY A 470 -7.51 -29.55 -14.90
C GLY A 470 -8.21 -28.25 -15.29
N GLY A 471 -8.00 -27.17 -14.53
CA GLY A 471 -8.49 -25.82 -14.84
C GLY A 471 -7.70 -24.75 -14.08
N GLU A 472 -7.52 -23.58 -14.70
CA GLU A 472 -6.75 -22.46 -14.16
C GLU A 472 -7.65 -21.25 -13.89
N PHE A 473 -7.33 -20.49 -12.85
CA PHE A 473 -8.13 -19.34 -12.49
C PHE A 473 -7.95 -18.22 -13.50
N PHE A 474 -6.71 -17.88 -13.87
CA PHE A 474 -6.37 -16.83 -14.84
C PHE A 474 -6.36 -17.36 -16.29
N PHE A 475 -7.53 -17.75 -16.79
CA PHE A 475 -7.71 -18.60 -17.98
C PHE A 475 -7.62 -17.93 -19.37
N GLU A 476 -7.47 -16.59 -19.43
CA GLU A 476 -7.31 -15.85 -20.70
C GLU A 476 -5.86 -15.38 -20.88
N ASP A 477 -4.91 -16.14 -20.35
CA ASP A 477 -3.49 -15.87 -20.43
C ASP A 477 -2.85 -16.34 -21.75
N GLY A 478 -3.60 -17.03 -22.61
CA GLY A 478 -3.22 -17.38 -23.98
C GLY A 478 -3.23 -16.21 -24.98
N PHE A 479 -2.56 -16.38 -26.12
CA PHE A 479 -2.61 -15.47 -27.26
C PHE A 479 -3.72 -15.89 -28.24
N VAL A 480 -4.62 -14.94 -28.50
CA VAL A 480 -5.73 -15.08 -29.43
C VAL A 480 -5.51 -14.12 -30.59
N ALA A 481 -5.33 -14.68 -31.80
CA ALA A 481 -5.16 -13.88 -33.00
C ALA A 481 -6.46 -13.13 -33.36
N SER A 482 -6.36 -12.13 -34.24
CA SER A 482 -7.49 -11.27 -34.64
C SER A 482 -8.67 -12.02 -35.28
N ASP A 483 -8.45 -13.25 -35.76
CA ASP A 483 -9.48 -14.15 -36.29
C ASP A 483 -10.20 -14.97 -35.20
N GLY A 484 -9.87 -14.75 -33.93
CA GLY A 484 -10.45 -15.41 -32.77
C GLY A 484 -9.84 -16.77 -32.45
N LYS A 485 -8.81 -17.21 -33.19
CA LYS A 485 -8.14 -18.49 -32.94
C LYS A 485 -7.11 -18.35 -31.82
N VAL A 486 -7.15 -19.27 -30.86
CA VAL A 486 -6.06 -19.46 -29.89
C VAL A 486 -4.87 -20.06 -30.62
N ILE A 487 -3.74 -19.35 -30.63
CA ILE A 487 -2.51 -19.81 -31.29
C ILE A 487 -1.50 -20.30 -30.27
N HIS A 488 -1.34 -19.61 -29.15
CA HIS A 488 -0.48 -20.03 -28.04
C HIS A 488 -1.27 -19.99 -26.74
N GLU A 489 -1.10 -21.02 -25.93
CA GLU A 489 -1.54 -21.05 -24.53
C GLU A 489 -0.36 -20.59 -23.65
N GLU A 490 -0.58 -20.19 -22.38
CA GLU A 490 0.50 -20.03 -21.39
C GLU A 490 1.51 -18.90 -21.70
N THR A 491 1.04 -17.69 -22.05
CA THR A 491 1.95 -16.62 -22.55
C THR A 491 2.66 -15.82 -21.46
N ALA A 492 2.44 -16.14 -20.18
CA ALA A 492 3.02 -15.42 -19.08
C ALA A 492 4.56 -15.44 -19.15
N ALA A 493 5.18 -14.29 -18.90
CA ALA A 493 6.63 -14.12 -18.83
C ALA A 493 7.14 -14.07 -17.37
N GLY A 494 6.23 -14.18 -16.39
CA GLY A 494 6.53 -14.42 -14.98
C GLY A 494 6.75 -13.20 -14.08
N GLY A 495 6.67 -11.99 -14.62
CA GLY A 495 6.60 -10.75 -13.83
C GLY A 495 5.16 -10.44 -13.44
N LEU A 496 4.92 -10.07 -12.18
CA LEU A 496 3.59 -9.72 -11.68
C LEU A 496 3.61 -8.38 -10.94
N ALA A 497 2.47 -7.70 -10.90
CA ALA A 497 2.20 -6.64 -9.94
C ALA A 497 0.70 -6.56 -9.60
N TRP A 498 0.37 -6.42 -8.32
CA TRP A 498 -1.00 -6.23 -7.86
C TRP A 498 -1.44 -4.76 -7.98
N LEU A 499 -2.61 -4.50 -8.59
CA LEU A 499 -3.22 -3.19 -8.70
C LEU A 499 -4.41 -3.06 -7.73
N PRO A 500 -4.18 -2.80 -6.42
CA PRO A 500 -5.24 -2.83 -5.40
C PRO A 500 -6.31 -1.78 -5.61
N GLY A 501 -6.00 -0.72 -6.36
CA GLY A 501 -6.99 0.11 -7.00
C GLY A 501 -7.92 -0.81 -7.78
N THR A 502 -7.66 -1.08 -9.05
CA THR A 502 -8.64 -1.67 -9.98
C THR A 502 -9.08 -3.10 -9.64
N GLY A 503 -8.43 -3.75 -8.67
CA GLY A 503 -8.62 -5.16 -8.38
C GLY A 503 -8.01 -6.05 -9.47
N GLU A 504 -7.09 -5.48 -10.27
CA GLU A 504 -6.43 -6.17 -11.37
C GLU A 504 -5.06 -6.69 -10.97
N LEU A 505 -4.73 -7.87 -11.46
CA LEU A 505 -3.37 -8.38 -11.50
C LEU A 505 -2.75 -8.00 -12.84
N LEU A 506 -1.60 -7.32 -12.83
CA LEU A 506 -0.77 -7.14 -14.00
C LEU A 506 0.20 -8.32 -14.11
N ALA A 507 0.29 -8.92 -15.30
CA ALA A 507 1.24 -9.98 -15.61
C ALA A 507 2.00 -9.63 -16.88
N SER A 508 3.33 -9.77 -16.83
CA SER A 508 4.15 -9.67 -18.03
C SER A 508 3.86 -10.87 -18.92
N ALA A 509 3.73 -10.64 -20.23
CA ALA A 509 3.41 -11.67 -21.20
C ALA A 509 4.07 -11.36 -22.55
N HIS A 510 4.41 -12.40 -23.30
CA HIS A 510 4.56 -12.23 -24.75
C HIS A 510 3.15 -12.19 -25.38
N GLU A 511 3.00 -11.45 -26.47
CA GLU A 511 1.73 -11.37 -27.20
C GLU A 511 0.53 -10.99 -26.31
N PRO A 512 0.58 -9.85 -25.57
CA PRO A 512 -0.45 -9.48 -24.61
C PRO A 512 -1.81 -9.13 -25.25
N GLY A 513 -1.81 -8.76 -26.54
CA GLY A 513 -2.99 -8.39 -27.32
C GLY A 513 -3.33 -9.43 -28.40
N SER A 514 -3.52 -8.96 -29.64
CA SER A 514 -3.82 -9.78 -30.84
C SER A 514 -2.72 -9.73 -31.90
N ASP A 515 -1.68 -8.93 -31.67
CA ASP A 515 -0.53 -8.79 -32.56
C ASP A 515 0.54 -9.82 -32.21
N PHE A 516 1.14 -10.42 -33.25
CA PHE A 516 2.17 -11.45 -33.09
C PHE A 516 3.53 -10.87 -32.66
N ASN A 517 4.39 -11.75 -32.11
CA ASN A 517 5.83 -11.54 -31.89
C ASN A 517 6.17 -10.24 -31.13
N ASN A 518 5.39 -9.91 -30.10
CA ASN A 518 5.66 -8.78 -29.23
C ASN A 518 5.63 -9.20 -27.75
N SER A 519 5.85 -8.25 -26.85
CA SER A 519 5.65 -8.47 -25.42
C SER A 519 5.12 -7.22 -24.74
N GLY A 520 4.49 -7.40 -23.59
CA GLY A 520 4.02 -6.33 -22.73
C GLY A 520 3.24 -6.87 -21.54
N ILE A 521 2.17 -6.21 -21.13
CA ILE A 521 1.42 -6.57 -19.92
C ILE A 521 0.00 -7.00 -20.29
N LYS A 522 -0.48 -8.10 -19.71
CA LYS A 522 -1.90 -8.43 -19.58
C LYS A 522 -2.39 -8.07 -18.18
N ALA A 523 -3.60 -7.52 -18.08
CA ALA A 523 -4.28 -7.31 -16.81
C ALA A 523 -5.42 -8.32 -16.65
N PHE A 524 -5.60 -8.86 -15.46
CA PHE A 524 -6.65 -9.82 -15.12
C PHE A 524 -7.45 -9.37 -13.92
N GLY A 525 -8.78 -9.52 -13.96
CA GLY A 525 -9.62 -9.27 -12.79
C GLY A 525 -9.40 -10.36 -11.73
N ASN A 526 -8.98 -10.00 -10.52
CA ASN A 526 -8.64 -10.98 -9.48
C ASN A 526 -9.83 -11.79 -8.93
N GLN A 527 -11.06 -11.31 -9.14
CA GLN A 527 -12.27 -12.02 -8.74
C GLN A 527 -12.78 -12.99 -9.82
N THR A 528 -12.46 -12.74 -11.09
CA THR A 528 -13.04 -13.46 -12.23
C THR A 528 -12.02 -14.24 -13.03
N GLY A 529 -10.72 -13.95 -12.87
CA GLY A 529 -9.64 -14.53 -13.67
C GLY A 529 -9.60 -14.07 -15.13
N LYS A 530 -10.55 -13.23 -15.55
CA LYS A 530 -10.72 -12.79 -16.94
C LYS A 530 -9.73 -11.68 -17.29
N ARG A 531 -9.21 -11.66 -18.52
CA ARG A 531 -8.39 -10.56 -19.03
C ARG A 531 -9.25 -9.29 -19.17
N THR A 532 -8.79 -8.18 -18.61
CA THR A 532 -9.50 -6.89 -18.61
C THR A 532 -8.92 -5.93 -19.64
N ARG A 533 -7.59 -5.86 -19.74
CA ARG A 533 -6.87 -4.97 -20.66
C ARG A 533 -5.45 -5.48 -20.92
N SER A 534 -4.78 -4.86 -21.87
CA SER A 534 -3.41 -5.22 -22.25
C SER A 534 -2.66 -4.04 -22.85
N TRP A 535 -1.33 -4.04 -22.69
CA TRP A 535 -0.45 -3.06 -23.32
C TRP A 535 0.75 -3.76 -23.94
N ALA A 536 0.95 -3.62 -25.26
CA ALA A 536 2.20 -4.03 -25.91
C ALA A 536 3.29 -2.97 -25.68
N PHE A 537 4.53 -3.39 -25.47
CA PHE A 537 5.67 -2.48 -25.23
C PHE A 537 6.48 -2.23 -26.50
N TYR A 538 6.53 -3.23 -27.37
CA TYR A 538 7.09 -3.19 -28.71
C TYR A 538 6.17 -3.95 -29.66
N THR A 539 6.43 -3.89 -30.96
CA THR A 539 5.64 -4.57 -32.00
C THR A 539 6.49 -5.60 -32.74
N ASP A 540 5.86 -6.43 -33.57
CA ASP A 540 6.56 -7.37 -34.45
C ASP A 540 7.63 -6.66 -35.30
N GLY A 541 8.78 -7.31 -35.48
CA GLY A 541 9.91 -6.78 -36.25
C GLY A 541 10.67 -5.63 -35.60
N GLN A 542 10.32 -5.19 -34.37
CA GLN A 542 11.11 -4.17 -33.68
C GLN A 542 12.54 -4.68 -33.42
N ALA A 543 13.51 -3.86 -33.81
CA ALA A 543 14.94 -4.15 -33.73
C ALA A 543 15.38 -4.68 -32.35
N GLY A 544 16.11 -5.79 -32.34
CA GLY A 544 16.74 -6.34 -31.14
C GLY A 544 15.79 -6.91 -30.08
N THR A 545 14.50 -7.02 -30.37
CA THR A 545 13.55 -7.59 -29.42
C THR A 545 13.53 -9.13 -29.49
N PHE A 546 12.93 -9.77 -28.48
CA PHE A 546 12.97 -11.23 -28.34
C PHE A 546 11.66 -11.92 -28.73
N GLY A 547 10.65 -11.18 -29.20
CA GLY A 547 9.35 -11.74 -29.57
C GLY A 547 8.77 -12.62 -28.46
N LYS A 548 8.58 -13.91 -28.76
CA LYS A 548 8.02 -14.92 -27.85
C LYS A 548 9.02 -15.49 -26.83
N ALA A 549 10.29 -15.11 -26.90
CA ALA A 549 11.37 -15.62 -26.05
C ALA A 549 11.65 -14.69 -24.86
N ASN A 550 10.65 -14.50 -23.99
CA ASN A 550 10.68 -13.61 -22.81
C ASN A 550 11.40 -12.29 -23.07
N GLY A 551 10.76 -11.39 -23.81
CA GLY A 551 11.33 -10.08 -24.16
C GLY A 551 11.16 -8.98 -23.11
N ILE A 552 10.53 -9.28 -21.98
CA ILE A 552 10.31 -8.35 -20.86
C ILE A 552 10.52 -9.05 -19.52
N GLY A 553 10.82 -8.27 -18.47
CA GLY A 553 11.15 -8.77 -17.14
C GLY A 553 10.06 -8.59 -16.08
N GLY A 554 10.50 -8.45 -14.82
CA GLY A 554 9.63 -8.18 -13.67
C GLY A 554 8.91 -6.83 -13.75
N ILE A 555 7.86 -6.68 -12.94
CA ILE A 555 7.03 -5.47 -12.89
C ILE A 555 7.16 -4.85 -11.50
N ALA A 556 7.36 -3.53 -11.44
CA ALA A 556 7.14 -2.76 -10.23
C ALA A 556 6.08 -1.69 -10.47
N LEU A 557 5.27 -1.40 -9.46
CA LEU A 557 4.34 -0.29 -9.50
C LEU A 557 4.91 0.91 -8.77
N VAL A 558 4.97 2.02 -9.50
CA VAL A 558 5.15 3.32 -8.89
C VAL A 558 3.77 3.89 -8.59
N SER A 559 3.48 3.92 -7.30
CA SER A 559 2.34 4.65 -6.73
C SER A 559 2.86 5.85 -5.97
N GLU A 560 2.11 6.95 -5.96
CA GLU A 560 2.39 8.01 -5.00
C GLU A 560 2.29 7.46 -3.57
N ALA A 561 2.96 8.14 -2.64
CA ALA A 561 2.73 7.89 -1.23
C ALA A 561 1.28 8.29 -0.91
N PRO A 562 0.60 7.55 -0.03
CA PRO A 562 -0.77 7.83 0.35
C PRO A 562 -0.94 9.27 0.85
N PRO A 563 -2.08 9.91 0.56
CA PRO A 563 -2.43 11.15 1.23
C PRO A 563 -2.36 10.96 2.74
N LYS A 564 -1.79 11.93 3.43
CA LYS A 564 -1.88 12.01 4.89
C LYS A 564 -3.21 12.66 5.22
N VAL A 565 -4.08 11.93 5.91
CA VAL A 565 -5.32 12.52 6.44
C VAL A 565 -5.04 13.13 7.81
N LEU A 566 -5.36 14.40 7.94
CA LEU A 566 -5.32 15.16 9.19
C LEU A 566 -6.75 15.24 9.70
N LEU A 567 -7.00 14.69 10.87
CA LEU A 567 -8.33 14.58 11.45
C LEU A 567 -8.39 15.38 12.73
N GLY A 568 -9.56 15.94 13.04
CA GLY A 568 -9.78 16.59 14.30
C GLY A 568 -11.25 16.69 14.68
N ARG A 569 -11.47 17.10 15.92
CA ARG A 569 -12.80 17.34 16.48
C ARG A 569 -12.80 18.62 17.29
N ILE A 570 -13.91 19.34 17.21
CA ILE A 570 -14.20 20.52 18.01
C ILE A 570 -15.40 20.19 18.91
N TRP A 571 -15.22 20.23 20.22
CA TRP A 571 -16.28 19.84 21.17
C TRP A 571 -16.37 20.77 22.37
N ASN A 572 -17.53 20.69 23.03
CA ASN A 572 -17.81 21.36 24.30
C ASN A 572 -17.34 20.48 25.45
N ASP A 573 -16.16 20.79 26.00
CA ASP A 573 -15.55 20.14 27.16
C ASP A 573 -16.24 20.61 28.44
N GLN A 574 -17.35 19.94 28.77
CA GLN A 574 -18.23 20.33 29.86
C GLN A 574 -17.59 20.09 31.22
N ASN A 575 -16.89 18.96 31.37
CA ASN A 575 -16.31 18.55 32.64
C ASN A 575 -14.92 19.16 32.90
N ARG A 576 -14.37 19.82 31.89
CA ARG A 576 -13.12 20.56 31.92
C ARG A 576 -11.88 19.70 32.11
N ASN A 577 -11.90 18.42 31.73
CA ASN A 577 -10.70 17.61 31.77
C ASN A 577 -9.85 17.76 30.49
N GLY A 578 -10.42 18.32 29.42
CA GLY A 578 -9.78 18.49 28.11
C GLY A 578 -9.68 17.20 27.29
N SER A 579 -10.18 16.08 27.80
CA SER A 579 -10.34 14.83 27.06
C SER A 579 -11.68 14.85 26.32
N GLN A 580 -11.84 14.00 25.30
CA GLN A 580 -13.13 13.81 24.67
C GLN A 580 -13.92 12.79 25.48
N ASP A 581 -15.04 13.18 26.04
CA ASP A 581 -15.92 12.30 26.80
C ASP A 581 -17.27 12.11 26.13
N VAL A 582 -17.92 10.98 26.47
CA VAL A 582 -19.29 10.74 26.05
C VAL A 582 -20.21 11.76 26.74
N GLY A 583 -21.06 12.41 25.95
CA GLY A 583 -21.92 13.49 26.42
C GLY A 583 -21.42 14.89 26.06
N GLU A 584 -20.19 14.99 25.54
CA GLU A 584 -19.63 16.26 25.09
C GLU A 584 -19.98 16.50 23.62
N ASP A 585 -20.96 17.38 23.39
CA ASP A 585 -21.45 17.70 22.06
C ASP A 585 -20.38 18.41 21.20
N GLY A 586 -20.39 18.11 19.90
CA GLY A 586 -19.52 18.76 18.92
C GLY A 586 -20.01 20.15 18.53
N PHE A 587 -19.11 20.96 17.97
CA PHE A 587 -19.48 22.23 17.33
C PHE A 587 -19.60 22.05 15.82
N GLU A 588 -20.82 22.18 15.30
CA GLU A 588 -21.10 22.09 13.86
C GLU A 588 -20.68 23.35 13.10
N ASN A 589 -20.38 23.18 11.81
CA ASN A 589 -20.18 24.22 10.81
C ASN A 589 -19.06 25.24 11.12
N GLN A 590 -18.07 24.82 11.90
CA GLN A 590 -16.89 25.65 12.18
C GLN A 590 -15.91 25.56 11.02
N LEU A 591 -15.56 26.71 10.43
CA LEU A 591 -14.54 26.79 9.39
C LEU A 591 -13.15 26.50 9.98
N ILE A 592 -12.41 25.62 9.33
CA ILE A 592 -11.03 25.27 9.66
C ILE A 592 -10.19 25.48 8.41
N ALA A 593 -9.05 26.16 8.56
CA ALA A 593 -8.10 26.34 7.48
C ALA A 593 -6.83 25.53 7.76
N LEU A 594 -6.31 24.88 6.72
CA LEU A 594 -4.99 24.28 6.72
C LEU A 594 -4.09 25.20 5.91
N ASN A 595 -3.01 25.69 6.53
CA ASN A 595 -2.01 26.49 5.85
C ASN A 595 -0.70 25.70 5.67
N VAL A 596 0.04 26.00 4.62
CA VAL A 596 1.37 25.45 4.37
C VAL A 596 2.27 26.61 4.01
N ASN A 597 3.36 26.80 4.76
CA ASN A 597 4.28 27.92 4.59
C ASN A 597 3.56 29.29 4.57
N ASP A 598 2.71 29.53 5.58
CA ASP A 598 1.90 30.76 5.75
C ASP A 598 0.93 31.09 4.60
N ARG A 599 0.63 30.11 3.73
CA ARG A 599 -0.37 30.25 2.67
C ARG A 599 -1.52 29.27 2.88
N LEU A 600 -2.73 29.72 2.60
CA LEU A 600 -3.91 28.86 2.61
C LEU A 600 -3.72 27.68 1.66
N PHE A 601 -3.86 26.47 2.18
CA PHE A 601 -3.75 25.23 1.43
C PHE A 601 -5.12 24.59 1.23
N GLN A 602 -5.90 24.39 2.31
CA GLN A 602 -7.25 23.84 2.27
C GLN A 602 -8.17 24.47 3.31
N GLN A 603 -9.48 24.33 3.13
CA GLN A 603 -10.49 24.67 4.14
C GLN A 603 -11.50 23.52 4.30
N ALA A 604 -12.01 23.33 5.51
CA ALA A 604 -13.04 22.36 5.85
C ALA A 604 -13.99 22.93 6.90
N HIS A 605 -15.25 22.50 6.89
CA HIS A 605 -16.20 22.76 7.98
C HIS A 605 -16.34 21.54 8.87
N THR A 606 -16.58 21.74 10.16
CA THR A 606 -16.94 20.64 11.06
C THR A 606 -18.34 20.11 10.78
N ASP A 607 -18.54 18.80 10.95
CA ASP A 607 -19.85 18.16 10.89
C ASP A 607 -20.68 18.36 12.18
N ALA A 608 -21.90 17.81 12.23
CA ALA A 608 -22.81 17.90 13.38
C ALA A 608 -22.23 17.36 14.70
N ASN A 609 -21.21 16.49 14.64
CA ASN A 609 -20.52 15.93 15.80
C ASN A 609 -19.18 16.63 16.08
N GLY A 610 -18.88 17.70 15.33
CA GLY A 610 -17.70 18.53 15.48
C GLY A 610 -16.46 18.02 14.75
N TYR A 611 -16.55 16.96 13.95
CA TYR A 611 -15.40 16.38 13.26
C TYR A 611 -15.06 17.12 11.98
N PHE A 612 -13.77 17.21 11.66
CA PHE A 612 -13.25 17.72 10.39
C PHE A 612 -12.05 16.90 9.91
N SER A 613 -11.74 17.00 8.61
CA SER A 613 -10.61 16.30 7.99
C SER A 613 -9.96 17.10 6.86
N PHE A 614 -8.65 16.99 6.70
CA PHE A 614 -7.90 17.44 5.51
C PHE A 614 -7.13 16.28 4.91
N SER A 615 -7.08 16.20 3.58
CA SER A 615 -6.24 15.22 2.87
C SER A 615 -5.04 15.93 2.25
N VAL A 616 -3.83 15.58 2.69
CA VAL A 616 -2.58 16.22 2.23
C VAL A 616 -1.77 15.25 1.40
N SER A 617 -1.58 15.55 0.12
CA SER A 617 -0.69 14.74 -0.71
C SER A 617 0.78 14.94 -0.28
N PRO A 618 1.57 13.86 -0.13
CA PRO A 618 2.99 13.94 0.23
C PRO A 618 3.83 14.73 -0.78
N SER A 619 3.38 14.86 -2.03
CA SER A 619 4.06 15.67 -3.06
C SER A 619 3.83 17.17 -2.90
N SER A 620 2.76 17.58 -2.18
CA SER A 620 2.38 18.99 -2.04
C SER A 620 2.99 19.67 -0.82
N VAL A 621 3.47 18.90 0.17
CA VAL A 621 3.93 19.45 1.45
C VAL A 621 5.13 18.64 1.97
N SER A 622 6.27 19.30 2.16
CA SER A 622 7.40 18.70 2.89
C SER A 622 6.97 18.40 4.33
N PRO A 623 7.28 17.22 4.90
CA PRO A 623 6.90 16.85 6.27
C PRO A 623 7.37 17.82 7.36
N ASP A 624 8.30 18.73 7.05
CA ASP A 624 9.10 19.42 8.05
C ASP A 624 8.57 20.81 8.47
N SER A 625 7.44 21.29 7.94
CA SER A 625 6.83 22.57 8.39
C SER A 625 5.38 22.78 7.96
N VAL A 626 4.41 22.04 8.53
CA VAL A 626 2.98 22.31 8.34
C VAL A 626 2.46 23.26 9.44
N LEU A 627 1.77 24.33 9.04
CA LEU A 627 1.21 25.34 9.94
C LEU A 627 -0.32 25.25 9.94
N PHE A 628 -0.92 24.92 11.07
CA PHE A 628 -2.38 24.86 11.16
C PHE A 628 -2.91 26.24 11.60
N GLU A 629 -3.83 26.83 10.84
CA GLU A 629 -4.54 28.05 11.21
C GLU A 629 -6.03 27.77 11.37
N ILE A 630 -6.50 27.74 12.61
CA ILE A 630 -7.93 27.58 12.89
C ILE A 630 -8.58 28.96 12.86
N ILE A 631 -9.50 29.18 11.91
CA ILE A 631 -10.25 30.43 11.73
C ILE A 631 -11.72 30.19 12.12
N LEU A 632 -12.07 30.46 13.37
CA LEU A 632 -13.45 30.36 13.81
C LEU A 632 -14.23 31.61 13.38
N LEU A 633 -15.17 31.45 12.45
CA LEU A 633 -16.17 32.47 12.10
C LEU A 633 -17.38 32.27 13.02
N ARG A 634 -17.67 33.25 13.89
CA ARG A 634 -18.78 33.19 14.87
C ARG A 634 -20.03 33.96 14.43
N ASP A 635 -20.26 34.10 13.13
CA ASP A 635 -21.54 34.63 12.65
C ASP A 635 -22.63 33.55 12.75
N VAL A 636 -23.04 33.23 13.98
CA VAL A 636 -24.37 32.72 14.28
C VAL A 636 -25.02 33.77 15.16
N SER A 637 -25.57 34.80 14.51
CA SER A 637 -26.55 35.68 15.12
C SER A 637 -27.77 34.85 15.50
N LEU A 638 -27.83 34.38 16.74
CA LEU A 638 -29.12 34.17 17.40
C LEU A 638 -29.67 35.56 17.68
N GLU A 639 -30.58 36.03 16.82
CA GLU A 639 -31.46 37.15 17.13
C GLU A 639 -32.26 36.76 18.40
N LEU A 640 -31.77 37.23 19.55
CA LEU A 640 -32.57 37.34 20.76
C LEU A 640 -32.77 38.83 20.99
N THR A 641 -34.01 39.26 20.82
CA THR A 641 -34.54 40.59 21.07
C THR A 641 -34.32 41.03 22.53
N ASN A 642 -33.12 41.51 22.89
CA ASN A 642 -32.86 42.61 23.84
C ASN A 642 -31.35 42.94 23.92
N PRO A 643 -30.86 44.08 23.38
CA PRO A 643 -29.42 44.34 23.25
C PRO A 643 -28.78 45.02 24.48
N ALA A 644 -29.37 44.95 25.67
CA ALA A 644 -28.83 45.62 26.84
C ALA A 644 -28.19 44.64 27.83
N LYS A 645 -26.86 44.73 27.92
CA LYS A 645 -25.90 44.03 28.81
C LYS A 645 -25.14 42.91 28.12
N PHE A 646 -23.88 42.75 28.52
CA PHE A 646 -22.86 41.78 28.06
C PHE A 646 -21.85 42.29 26.99
N GLU A 647 -21.19 43.40 27.30
CA GLU A 647 -19.77 43.61 26.95
C GLU A 647 -18.94 42.68 27.83
N GLN A 648 -18.19 41.74 27.24
CA GLN A 648 -16.98 41.04 27.78
C GLN A 648 -16.77 39.66 27.11
N ALA A 649 -16.39 39.64 25.83
CA ALA A 649 -15.62 38.57 25.17
C ALA A 649 -15.19 39.01 23.75
N PRO A 650 -14.09 38.47 23.18
CA PRO A 650 -13.68 38.72 21.79
C PRO A 650 -14.72 38.30 20.74
N ASP A 651 -14.91 39.12 19.69
CA ASP A 651 -15.81 38.82 18.55
C ASP A 651 -15.24 37.76 17.59
N GLN A 652 -13.90 37.66 17.46
CA GLN A 652 -13.21 36.62 16.69
C GLN A 652 -11.94 36.14 17.41
N PHE A 653 -11.66 34.84 17.32
CA PHE A 653 -10.47 34.20 17.87
C PHE A 653 -9.78 33.39 16.78
N LYS A 654 -8.50 33.68 16.52
CA LYS A 654 -7.67 32.89 15.60
C LYS A 654 -6.51 32.26 16.36
N LEU A 655 -6.34 30.96 16.15
CA LEU A 655 -5.24 30.21 16.73
C LEU A 655 -4.38 29.58 15.64
N LYS A 656 -3.07 29.85 15.73
CA LYS A 656 -2.07 29.26 14.86
C LYS A 656 -1.22 28.28 15.65
N ILE A 657 -1.23 27.01 15.24
CA ILE A 657 -0.48 25.93 15.86
C ILE A 657 0.61 25.47 14.88
N GLN A 658 1.87 25.60 15.27
CA GLN A 658 3.01 25.11 14.49
C GLN A 658 3.53 23.78 15.04
N ALA A 659 3.63 22.75 14.21
CA ALA A 659 4.24 21.47 14.56
C ALA A 659 5.76 21.48 14.31
N GLY A 660 6.56 20.86 15.20
CA GLY A 660 8.00 20.70 15.04
C GLY A 660 8.44 19.54 14.12
N ASN A 661 9.74 19.51 13.79
CA ASN A 661 10.43 18.74 12.73
C ASN A 661 10.44 17.19 12.88
N SER A 662 9.47 16.58 13.55
CA SER A 662 9.38 15.12 13.72
C SER A 662 7.94 14.66 13.55
N VAL A 663 7.45 14.73 12.30
CA VAL A 663 6.06 14.42 11.95
C VAL A 663 5.91 12.94 11.64
N LYS A 664 5.62 12.13 12.67
CA LYS A 664 5.01 10.81 12.50
C LYS A 664 3.54 10.88 12.91
N ASN A 665 2.69 11.05 11.90
CA ASN A 665 1.25 10.85 11.86
C ASN A 665 0.41 11.59 12.94
N PHE A 666 -0.14 12.74 12.55
CA PHE A 666 -1.25 13.39 13.25
C PHE A 666 -2.52 12.56 13.03
N HIS A 667 -2.97 11.84 14.05
CA HIS A 667 -4.25 11.12 13.96
C HIS A 667 -5.40 11.81 14.70
N GLU A 668 -5.14 12.90 15.45
CA GLU A 668 -6.22 13.67 16.09
C GLU A 668 -5.75 15.06 16.56
N ILE A 669 -6.41 16.13 16.12
CA ILE A 669 -6.34 17.47 16.73
C ILE A 669 -7.64 17.72 17.49
N GLY A 670 -7.54 17.93 18.80
CA GLY A 670 -8.70 18.19 19.63
C GLY A 670 -8.78 19.61 20.16
N LEU A 671 -9.91 20.28 19.94
CA LEU A 671 -10.19 21.63 20.42
C LEU A 671 -11.40 21.61 21.36
N ALA A 672 -11.16 21.92 22.62
CA ALA A 672 -12.12 21.87 23.70
C ALA A 672 -12.48 23.28 24.19
N PHE A 673 -13.78 23.54 24.34
CA PHE A 673 -14.30 24.78 24.92
C PHE A 673 -15.03 24.48 26.22
N SER A 674 -14.80 25.28 27.26
CA SER A 674 -15.53 25.12 28.53
C SER A 674 -16.28 26.39 28.94
N ARG A 675 -17.46 26.21 29.53
CA ARG A 675 -18.25 27.30 30.16
C ARG A 675 -17.89 27.41 31.65
N PRO A 676 -17.89 28.61 32.26
CA PRO A 676 -17.89 28.76 33.71
C PRO A 676 -19.20 28.20 34.31
N PHE A 677 -19.16 27.76 35.57
CA PHE A 677 -20.30 27.08 36.23
C PHE A 677 -21.29 28.15 36.71
N GLY A 678 -22.58 28.05 36.34
CA GLY A 678 -23.66 28.82 36.97
C GLY A 678 -24.24 30.03 36.22
N GLU A 679 -23.85 30.29 34.97
CA GLU A 679 -24.47 31.36 34.15
C GLU A 679 -24.97 30.83 32.79
N GLU A 680 -26.20 31.18 32.42
CA GLU A 680 -26.63 31.15 31.02
C GLU A 680 -25.92 32.31 30.29
N GLY A 681 -24.78 32.00 29.65
CA GLY A 681 -23.90 32.97 29.02
C GLY A 681 -22.66 32.35 28.35
N ARG A 682 -21.93 33.17 27.58
CA ARG A 682 -20.87 32.82 26.58
C ARG A 682 -19.70 31.98 27.16
N PRO A 683 -19.07 31.08 26.37
CA PRO A 683 -17.89 30.30 26.81
C PRO A 683 -16.64 31.17 26.96
N SER A 684 -15.87 30.96 28.04
CA SER A 684 -14.79 31.86 28.48
C SER A 684 -13.40 31.19 28.60
N LEU A 685 -13.27 29.89 28.30
CA LEU A 685 -11.99 29.16 28.32
C LEU A 685 -11.75 28.35 27.04
N PHE A 686 -10.52 28.46 26.51
CA PHE A 686 -10.02 27.70 25.38
C PHE A 686 -9.02 26.63 25.83
N LYS A 687 -9.19 25.40 25.35
CA LYS A 687 -8.28 24.28 25.56
C LYS A 687 -7.92 23.62 24.24
N SER A 688 -6.64 23.36 24.06
CA SER A 688 -6.14 22.53 22.97
C SER A 688 -5.59 21.22 23.54
N TYR A 689 -6.00 20.08 22.97
CA TYR A 689 -5.36 18.77 23.19
C TYR A 689 -4.04 18.70 22.40
N PRO A 690 -3.05 17.89 22.83
CA PRO A 690 -1.64 18.20 22.70
C PRO A 690 -1.24 18.33 21.24
N ASN A 691 -0.49 19.39 20.97
CA ASN A 691 0.49 19.32 19.92
C ASN A 691 1.53 18.28 20.34
N PRO A 692 1.80 17.23 19.54
CA PRO A 692 2.90 16.34 19.85
C PRO A 692 4.27 17.06 19.87
N PHE A 693 4.45 18.24 19.26
CA PHE A 693 5.74 18.96 19.18
C PHE A 693 5.61 20.49 18.89
N SER A 694 4.71 21.27 19.51
CA SER A 694 4.70 22.74 19.22
C SER A 694 5.90 23.39 19.84
N ARG A 695 6.83 23.83 18.99
CA ARG A 695 7.78 24.86 19.38
C ARG A 695 7.12 26.21 19.48
N PHE A 696 6.10 26.51 18.66
CA PHE A 696 5.48 27.83 18.65
C PHE A 696 3.95 27.75 18.72
N LEU A 697 3.37 28.64 19.53
CA LEU A 697 1.94 28.85 19.66
C LEU A 697 1.64 30.33 19.45
N GLN A 698 0.99 30.67 18.34
CA GLN A 698 0.64 32.06 18.02
C GLN A 698 -0.87 32.29 18.22
N PHE A 699 -1.20 33.40 18.85
CA PHE A 699 -2.57 33.81 19.12
C PHE A 699 -2.87 35.16 18.47
N GLU A 700 -4.11 35.34 18.06
CA GLU A 700 -4.71 36.63 17.67
C GLU A 700 -6.10 36.73 18.31
N ILE A 701 -6.28 37.76 19.13
CA ILE A 701 -7.47 38.00 19.94
C ILE A 701 -7.98 39.41 19.65
N LEU A 702 -9.24 39.54 19.27
CA LEU A 702 -9.89 40.85 19.21
C LEU A 702 -10.35 41.27 20.60
N SER A 703 -9.92 42.44 21.06
CA SER A 703 -10.27 43.00 22.37
C SER A 703 -10.19 44.52 22.28
N ASP A 704 -11.14 45.19 22.90
CA ASP A 704 -11.22 46.65 23.01
C ASP A 704 -10.18 47.24 23.98
N LYS A 705 -9.53 46.39 24.79
CA LYS A 705 -8.50 46.81 25.75
C LYS A 705 -7.20 47.26 25.08
N PRO A 706 -6.47 48.23 25.66
CA PRO A 706 -5.17 48.65 25.13
C PRO A 706 -4.06 47.61 25.36
N LEU A 707 -4.15 46.82 26.44
CA LEU A 707 -3.23 45.75 26.79
C LEU A 707 -4.01 44.50 27.16
N LEU A 708 -3.56 43.36 26.65
CA LEU A 708 -4.12 42.05 26.98
C LEU A 708 -3.00 41.15 27.45
N THR A 709 -3.11 40.58 28.65
CA THR A 709 -2.22 39.49 29.04
C THR A 709 -2.86 38.16 28.69
N VAL A 710 -2.12 37.34 27.97
CA VAL A 710 -2.42 35.96 27.64
C VAL A 710 -1.47 35.04 28.40
N THR A 711 -2.02 34.10 29.15
CA THR A 711 -1.30 33.15 29.99
C THR A 711 -1.57 31.72 29.51
N LEU A 712 -0.51 30.98 29.24
CA LEU A 712 -0.54 29.54 29.03
C LEU A 712 -0.40 28.84 30.39
N THR A 713 -1.33 27.97 30.75
CA THR A 713 -1.30 27.16 31.98
C THR A 713 -1.44 25.68 31.64
N ASP A 714 -1.02 24.76 32.52
CA ASP A 714 -1.43 23.36 32.43
C ASP A 714 -2.86 23.17 33.00
N ILE A 715 -3.42 21.96 32.89
CA ILE A 715 -4.77 21.67 33.42
C ILE A 715 -4.90 21.82 34.94
N ALA A 716 -3.80 21.73 35.69
CA ALA A 716 -3.79 22.03 37.12
C ALA A 716 -3.80 23.55 37.39
N GLY A 717 -3.80 24.38 36.35
CA GLY A 717 -3.77 25.84 36.44
C GLY A 717 -2.39 26.40 36.70
N ARG A 718 -1.32 25.58 36.67
CA ARG A 718 0.04 26.07 36.84
C ARG A 718 0.47 26.80 35.57
N GLN A 719 0.94 28.04 35.75
CA GLN A 719 1.44 28.85 34.65
C GLN A 719 2.66 28.21 33.98
N ILE A 720 2.59 28.06 32.67
CA ILE A 720 3.65 27.57 31.79
C ILE A 720 4.34 28.75 31.11
N ALA A 721 3.56 29.71 30.58
CA ALA A 721 4.10 30.90 29.94
C ALA A 721 3.11 32.06 30.04
N ARG A 722 3.58 33.30 29.92
CA ARG A 722 2.75 34.52 29.98
C ARG A 722 3.24 35.53 28.95
N LYS A 723 2.32 36.17 28.23
CA LYS A 723 2.61 37.14 27.18
C LYS A 723 1.66 38.32 27.30
N VAL A 724 2.21 39.52 27.40
CA VAL A 724 1.45 40.76 27.27
C VAL A 724 1.47 41.19 25.80
N SER A 725 0.30 41.50 25.25
CA SER A 725 0.13 41.99 23.87
C SER A 725 -0.55 43.35 23.89
N SER A 726 0.06 44.34 23.25
CA SER A 726 -0.54 45.63 22.96
C SER A 726 -1.31 45.53 21.64
N GLY A 727 -2.61 45.80 21.67
CA GLY A 727 -3.46 45.67 20.49
C GLY A 727 -3.29 46.85 19.54
N LEU A 728 -3.28 46.60 18.23
CA LEU A 728 -3.42 47.63 17.19
C LEU A 728 -4.83 47.50 16.61
N ASN A 729 -5.63 48.57 16.65
CA ASN A 729 -7.04 48.57 16.21
C ASN A 729 -7.89 47.45 16.84
N GLY A 730 -7.73 47.24 18.16
CA GLY A 730 -8.46 46.21 18.89
C GLY A 730 -8.02 44.78 18.60
N LYS A 731 -6.89 44.57 17.91
CA LYS A 731 -6.35 43.25 17.59
C LYS A 731 -5.04 43.00 18.34
N HIS A 732 -5.06 42.04 19.26
CA HIS A 732 -3.91 41.60 20.05
C HIS A 732 -3.33 40.32 19.47
N ALA A 733 -2.09 40.38 18.98
CA ALA A 733 -1.38 39.20 18.50
C ALA A 733 -0.12 38.95 19.34
N GLY A 734 0.29 37.69 19.43
CA GLY A 734 1.51 37.31 20.12
C GLY A 734 1.84 35.84 19.91
N PHE A 735 3.02 35.42 20.37
CA PHE A 735 3.42 34.02 20.32
C PHE A 735 4.14 33.59 21.60
N PHE A 736 4.04 32.29 21.90
CA PHE A 736 4.82 31.57 22.89
C PHE A 736 5.83 30.66 22.18
N ASP A 737 7.10 30.71 22.58
CA ASP A 737 8.13 29.74 22.19
C ASP A 737 8.27 28.71 23.32
N LEU A 738 8.05 27.43 22.99
CA LEU A 738 7.79 26.34 23.93
C LEU A 738 8.63 25.08 23.56
N PRO A 739 9.96 25.18 23.45
CA PRO A 739 10.82 24.14 22.87
C PRO A 739 10.87 22.83 23.67
N SER A 740 10.33 22.80 24.89
CA SER A 740 10.38 21.66 25.82
C SER A 740 9.03 21.35 26.47
N LEU A 741 7.94 21.77 25.84
CA LEU A 741 6.60 21.50 26.36
C LEU A 741 6.34 19.98 26.35
N SER A 742 6.19 19.39 27.53
CA SER A 742 5.86 17.97 27.66
C SER A 742 4.52 17.66 27.00
N LYS A 743 4.32 16.41 26.56
CA LYS A 743 2.98 15.95 26.17
C LYS A 743 2.03 16.13 27.36
N GLY A 744 0.97 16.91 27.17
CA GLY A 744 0.06 17.27 28.24
C GLY A 744 -0.99 18.26 27.77
N PHE A 745 -1.83 18.67 28.70
CA PHE A 745 -2.95 19.56 28.44
C PHE A 745 -2.61 20.97 28.86
N TYR A 746 -2.93 21.94 27.99
CA TYR A 746 -2.61 23.33 28.23
C TYR A 746 -3.80 24.26 27.90
N LEU A 747 -4.00 25.27 28.74
CA LEU A 747 -5.05 26.28 28.64
C LEU A 747 -4.41 27.61 28.25
N ILE A 748 -4.98 28.30 27.27
CA ILE A 748 -4.65 29.70 26.97
C ILE A 748 -5.73 30.56 27.59
N LYS A 749 -5.34 31.47 28.48
CA LYS A 749 -6.25 32.33 29.23
C LYS A 749 -5.87 33.80 29.05
N PRO A 750 -6.77 34.66 28.56
CA PRO A 750 -6.65 36.07 28.82
C PRO A 750 -6.87 36.32 30.32
N ASP A 751 -5.96 37.01 31.01
CA ASP A 751 -5.94 37.16 32.49
C ASP A 751 -7.20 37.83 33.08
N ASP A 752 -8.06 38.42 32.25
CA ASP A 752 -9.23 39.20 32.69
C ASP A 752 -10.53 38.38 32.79
N ILE A 753 -10.47 37.05 32.70
CA ILE A 753 -11.60 36.15 32.93
C ILE A 753 -11.40 35.48 34.30
N SER A 754 -12.11 35.95 35.33
CA SER A 754 -12.09 35.32 36.64
C SER A 754 -12.77 33.95 36.59
N ILE A 755 -12.01 32.89 36.87
CA ILE A 755 -12.57 31.56 37.14
C ILE A 755 -12.64 31.44 38.68
N PRO A 756 -13.78 31.09 39.28
CA PRO A 756 -13.82 30.71 40.69
C PRO A 756 -12.78 29.61 40.94
N ALA A 757 -12.01 29.73 42.03
CA ALA A 757 -10.95 28.79 42.37
C ALA A 757 -11.46 27.34 42.31
N LEU A 758 -10.80 26.51 41.50
CA LEU A 758 -10.99 25.06 41.48
C LEU A 758 -10.65 24.52 42.87
N LYS A 759 -11.68 24.23 43.66
CA LYS A 759 -11.52 23.41 44.86
C LYS A 759 -11.41 21.97 44.38
N VAL A 760 -10.21 21.40 44.43
CA VAL A 760 -10.02 19.95 44.30
C VAL A 760 -10.75 19.32 45.49
N VAL A 761 -11.97 18.84 45.26
CA VAL A 761 -12.60 17.90 46.18
C VAL A 761 -12.08 16.54 45.77
N LYS A 762 -11.33 15.94 46.67
CA LYS A 762 -10.76 14.61 46.49
C LYS A 762 -11.86 13.60 46.79
N GLU A 763 -12.41 12.97 45.75
CA GLU A 763 -13.06 11.64 45.83
C GLU A 763 -12.65 10.82 44.60
#